data_AF-A0A1T4VMW3-F1
#
_entry.id   AF-A0A1T4VMW3-F1
#
_cell.length_a   1.000
_cell.length_b   1.000
_cell.length_c   1.000
_cell.angle_alpha   90.00
_cell.angle_beta   90.00
_cell.angle_gamma   90.00
#
_symmetry.space_group_name_H-M   'P 1'
#
loop_
_entity.id
_entity.type
_entity.pdbx_description
1 polymer ?
#
loop_
_entity_poly.entity_id
_entity_poly.type
_entity_poly.pdbx_seq_one_letter_code
_entity_poly.pdbx_strand_id
1 'polypeptide(L)'
;MRKKIIKKAMAISLSLAISVGLINPPTEYLNNNLSVYADDFENSISAFPDSYKPYLRNLHKQHPNWTYTAFNTGLDFNTAVVAETSNNRSLVENEYSDYLKSNAKGDYNSSTGQYIAKDSGRWVSASKNTVSYFMDPRNFIKEDTIFMFENLSYDKNKHTQSGVEGVLSGSFMSDVFVAYNDKSGNLKTIDTKFSKAIMDAASASKVSPYYIASKMLQEIGRSSYSGFPKVINGKKYGLGAGSAINGKHKTYPGIYNFYNIGASDGDDPVSRGLKWASSGSTYERPWNTPVKSIKGGAVYIGEKYINCGQYTPYFQRFNVNSKSSYDLYTHQYMTAIPAVAQEAKTTYNAYVANNGINTALNFVIPVYDNMPSMDTTIHIGSDGNRTGTVNDTINTRTGPSVGYDIIGRIKPGTRVTIIDYVRSDTANTNQFLVNPYWYKVSYTDGDGAAKTSFVSARFVDVDVTDEYYLGVAAPLDIDISNEEKAYFMTDNPAVATVDDDGNVTGVKEGTTNIRAYTVSGKCSVVGIKIVRIGVKFSKKKYYIPKNGNLKITANVYTLLEDKSVTYTVANTNIATVDASGNVKGKNYGTTTLTATTNVDKKKATCTIQVVKPVEKITLNRSKKNISVGNTFKLVASFVPKDASVQLLKWSSSNKSIAKVSKEGLVTAVKPGTCEITAKSVEGGKTAKCVINVIPKAIANVSAASYGYDRVKIKWDVQAGVTGYVVFKQNTSNKKYTKLATIEGANNNTYIDKGLKLGQKYRYKVKSYIAINGKDYRSTYSKVVGARPKPARGKIKYLKNKRRSIKVKFRAVRGATNYQVFRKDSVSNKYKKIAGFKSNKTYYFDRKVKKGVTYTYKVRAIVKVGKKNYKGKCTVEKSISR
;
A
#
# COMPACT_ATOMS: atom_id res chain seq x y z
N MET A 1 -21.02 -46.11 -16.47
CA MET A 1 -21.08 -45.99 -17.96
C MET A 1 -22.53 -46.04 -18.42
N ARG A 2 -23.20 -44.88 -18.59
CA ARG A 2 -24.49 -44.77 -19.31
C ARG A 2 -24.75 -43.28 -19.63
N LYS A 3 -24.64 -43.00 -20.94
CA LYS A 3 -25.41 -42.10 -21.82
C LYS A 3 -25.88 -40.72 -21.29
N LYS A 4 -25.43 -39.65 -21.98
CA LYS A 4 -26.18 -38.39 -22.14
C LYS A 4 -26.12 -37.92 -23.60
N ILE A 5 -27.26 -38.02 -24.27
CA ILE A 5 -27.69 -37.23 -25.44
C ILE A 5 -28.64 -36.18 -24.81
N ILE A 6 -28.56 -34.88 -25.08
CA ILE A 6 -29.24 -34.19 -26.20
C ILE A 6 -28.59 -32.80 -26.42
N LYS A 7 -28.41 -32.50 -27.72
CA LYS A 7 -27.88 -31.27 -28.34
C LYS A 7 -28.90 -30.12 -28.37
N LYS A 8 -28.36 -28.88 -28.33
CA LYS A 8 -28.62 -27.65 -29.15
C LYS A 8 -30.09 -27.20 -29.36
N ALA A 9 -30.48 -25.92 -29.29
CA ALA A 9 -29.82 -24.62 -29.52
C ALA A 9 -30.57 -23.53 -28.68
N MET A 10 -29.99 -22.40 -28.25
CA MET A 10 -29.55 -21.29 -29.10
C MET A 10 -28.45 -20.44 -28.43
N ALA A 11 -27.53 -20.07 -29.29
CA ALA A 11 -26.31 -19.28 -29.18
C ALA A 11 -26.37 -17.89 -28.49
N ILE A 12 -25.14 -17.46 -28.18
CA ILE A 12 -24.60 -16.09 -28.04
C ILE A 12 -24.70 -15.45 -26.63
N SER A 13 -23.69 -15.73 -25.79
CA SER A 13 -22.69 -14.70 -25.45
C SER A 13 -21.60 -15.23 -24.48
N LEU A 14 -20.35 -14.94 -24.85
CA LEU A 14 -19.17 -14.77 -24.00
C LEU A 14 -18.50 -16.01 -23.36
N SER A 15 -17.68 -16.66 -24.17
CA SER A 15 -16.52 -17.44 -23.77
C SER A 15 -15.26 -16.57 -23.82
N LEU A 16 -14.62 -16.29 -22.67
CA LEU A 16 -13.18 -16.50 -22.47
C LEU A 16 -12.84 -16.28 -20.99
N ALA A 17 -12.66 -17.37 -20.26
CA ALA A 17 -11.95 -17.41 -18.99
C ALA A 17 -11.13 -18.70 -18.96
N ILE A 18 -10.03 -18.65 -18.22
CA ILE A 18 -9.03 -19.69 -17.94
C ILE A 18 -7.85 -19.67 -18.91
N SER A 19 -6.79 -18.96 -18.50
CA SER A 19 -5.48 -19.57 -18.15
C SER A 19 -4.37 -18.51 -18.11
N VAL A 20 -4.19 -17.82 -16.98
CA VAL A 20 -2.84 -17.42 -16.50
C VAL A 20 -2.90 -17.30 -14.98
N GLY A 21 -2.28 -18.25 -14.30
CA GLY A 21 -1.93 -18.12 -12.89
C GLY A 21 -0.62 -17.34 -12.73
N LEU A 22 -0.58 -16.54 -11.66
CA LEU A 22 0.60 -16.14 -10.91
C LEU A 22 1.69 -15.33 -11.64
N ILE A 23 1.56 -14.00 -11.59
CA ILE A 23 2.70 -13.08 -11.57
C ILE A 23 2.38 -11.97 -10.55
N ASN A 24 3.27 -11.74 -9.58
CA ASN A 24 3.28 -10.53 -8.73
C ASN A 24 3.08 -9.29 -9.61
N PRO A 25 2.19 -8.33 -9.29
CA PRO A 25 1.97 -7.21 -10.20
C PRO A 25 3.27 -6.41 -10.33
N PRO A 26 3.86 -6.32 -11.54
CA PRO A 26 4.89 -5.33 -11.81
C PRO A 26 4.23 -3.95 -11.78
N THR A 27 5.03 -2.94 -11.47
CA THR A 27 4.73 -1.50 -11.44
C THR A 27 4.36 -0.91 -12.81
N GLU A 28 3.47 -1.55 -13.57
CA GLU A 28 3.12 -1.14 -14.93
C GLU A 28 1.64 -1.43 -15.26
N TYR A 29 0.73 -0.85 -14.48
CA TYR A 29 -0.66 -0.64 -14.91
C TYR A 29 -1.13 0.76 -14.46
N LEU A 30 -0.54 1.78 -15.06
CA LEU A 30 -1.12 3.12 -15.10
C LEU A 30 -1.52 3.40 -16.54
N ASN A 31 -2.78 3.81 -16.71
CA ASN A 31 -3.47 4.17 -17.94
C ASN A 31 -4.16 3.00 -18.64
N ASN A 32 -5.41 2.72 -18.22
CA ASN A 32 -6.51 2.85 -19.16
C ASN A 32 -7.86 3.00 -18.45
N ASN A 33 -8.54 4.11 -18.78
CA ASN A 33 -9.97 4.40 -18.66
C ASN A 33 -10.63 4.42 -17.26
N LEU A 34 -10.49 5.56 -16.57
CA LEU A 34 -11.51 6.06 -15.64
C LEU A 34 -11.82 7.53 -15.95
N SER A 35 -12.59 7.75 -17.01
CA SER A 35 -13.54 8.87 -17.00
C SER A 35 -14.78 8.37 -16.30
N VAL A 36 -15.17 9.00 -15.19
CA VAL A 36 -16.50 9.07 -14.55
C VAL A 36 -16.24 9.44 -13.07
N TYR A 37 -17.13 10.24 -12.48
CA TYR A 37 -17.11 10.89 -11.15
C TYR A 37 -16.19 10.28 -10.08
N ALA A 38 -15.53 11.12 -9.26
CA ALA A 38 -14.97 10.68 -7.98
C ALA A 38 -16.13 10.08 -7.18
N ASP A 39 -16.15 8.75 -7.08
CA ASP A 39 -17.22 7.96 -6.50
C ASP A 39 -17.32 8.25 -4.99
N ASP A 40 -18.50 8.05 -4.40
CA ASP A 40 -18.74 8.21 -2.96
C ASP A 40 -17.74 7.36 -2.14
N PHE A 41 -17.28 6.25 -2.72
CA PHE A 41 -16.22 5.41 -2.19
C PHE A 41 -14.85 6.11 -2.04
N GLU A 42 -14.40 6.88 -3.04
CA GLU A 42 -13.10 7.56 -2.94
C GLU A 42 -13.09 8.63 -1.84
N ASN A 43 -14.26 9.26 -1.60
CA ASN A 43 -14.42 10.18 -0.48
C ASN A 43 -14.39 9.46 0.87
N SER A 44 -14.98 8.25 0.96
CA SER A 44 -15.03 7.48 2.21
C SER A 44 -13.66 7.01 2.69
N ILE A 45 -12.72 6.76 1.77
CA ILE A 45 -11.34 6.36 2.10
C ILE A 45 -10.34 7.54 2.11
N SER A 46 -10.81 8.79 2.10
CA SER A 46 -9.95 9.98 2.02
C SER A 46 -8.98 10.13 3.20
N ALA A 47 -9.34 9.62 4.38
CA ALA A 47 -8.50 9.63 5.59
C ALA A 47 -7.34 8.63 5.54
N PHE A 48 -7.32 7.69 4.60
CA PHE A 48 -6.22 6.74 4.46
C PHE A 48 -5.02 7.33 3.70
N PRO A 49 -3.78 6.97 4.08
CA PRO A 49 -2.60 7.24 3.25
C PRO A 49 -2.69 6.55 1.89
N ASP A 50 -2.01 7.11 0.89
CA ASP A 50 -2.06 6.58 -0.49
C ASP A 50 -1.56 5.13 -0.60
N SER A 51 -0.67 4.68 0.29
CA SER A 51 -0.19 3.30 0.32
C SER A 51 -1.25 2.26 0.66
N TYR A 52 -2.39 2.65 1.24
CA TYR A 52 -3.50 1.74 1.61
C TYR A 52 -4.55 1.63 0.50
N LYS A 53 -4.78 2.73 -0.23
CA LYS A 53 -5.92 2.88 -1.15
C LYS A 53 -6.00 1.82 -2.26
N PRO A 54 -4.90 1.33 -2.87
CA PRO A 54 -4.98 0.28 -3.89
C PRO A 54 -5.66 -1.00 -3.38
N TYR A 55 -5.33 -1.42 -2.16
CA TYR A 55 -5.91 -2.61 -1.54
C TYR A 55 -7.40 -2.43 -1.22
N LEU A 56 -7.77 -1.26 -0.69
CA LEU A 56 -9.17 -0.93 -0.37
C LEU A 56 -10.06 -0.87 -1.62
N ARG A 57 -9.56 -0.27 -2.72
CA ARG A 57 -10.27 -0.27 -4.01
C ARG A 57 -10.52 -1.68 -4.54
N ASN A 58 -9.53 -2.56 -4.39
CA ASN A 58 -9.67 -3.95 -4.83
C ASN A 58 -10.75 -4.69 -4.03
N LEU A 59 -10.79 -4.50 -2.71
CA LEU A 59 -11.82 -5.09 -1.87
C LEU A 59 -13.19 -4.49 -2.13
N HIS A 60 -13.32 -3.17 -2.26
CA HIS A 60 -14.61 -2.53 -2.51
C HIS A 60 -15.24 -2.95 -3.84
N LYS A 61 -14.41 -3.19 -4.86
CA LYS A 61 -14.87 -3.75 -6.14
C LYS A 61 -15.52 -5.14 -5.98
N GLN A 62 -15.02 -5.95 -5.06
CA GLN A 62 -15.53 -7.29 -4.77
C GLN A 62 -16.72 -7.24 -3.81
N HIS A 63 -16.68 -6.32 -2.83
CA HIS A 63 -17.66 -6.16 -1.76
C HIS A 63 -18.11 -4.70 -1.61
N PRO A 64 -19.04 -4.22 -2.46
CA PRO A 64 -19.48 -2.82 -2.45
C PRO A 64 -20.17 -2.38 -1.14
N ASN A 65 -20.71 -3.33 -0.38
CA ASN A 65 -21.39 -3.08 0.89
C ASN A 65 -20.43 -2.93 2.07
N TRP A 66 -19.13 -3.17 1.87
CA TRP A 66 -18.13 -3.03 2.92
C TRP A 66 -17.64 -1.60 3.04
N THR A 67 -17.41 -1.18 4.27
CA THR A 67 -16.92 0.15 4.62
C THR A 67 -15.60 0.06 5.37
N TYR A 68 -14.74 1.06 5.18
CA TYR A 68 -13.38 1.08 5.74
C TYR A 68 -13.17 2.39 6.49
N THR A 69 -12.76 2.28 7.75
CA THR A 69 -12.51 3.42 8.64
C THR A 69 -11.03 3.45 9.01
N ALA A 70 -10.35 4.55 8.71
CA ALA A 70 -8.98 4.76 9.15
C ALA A 70 -8.97 5.07 10.65
N PHE A 71 -8.17 4.34 11.43
CA PHE A 71 -7.89 4.65 12.82
C PHE A 71 -6.45 5.15 12.94
N ASN A 72 -6.26 6.45 13.13
CA ASN A 72 -4.92 6.99 13.39
C ASN A 72 -4.48 6.59 14.80
N THR A 73 -3.44 5.77 14.89
CA THR A 73 -2.87 5.30 16.16
C THR A 73 -2.09 6.39 16.89
N GLY A 74 -1.54 7.38 16.17
CA GLY A 74 -0.60 8.36 16.71
C GLY A 74 0.76 7.77 17.12
N LEU A 75 1.06 6.56 16.67
CA LEU A 75 2.29 5.84 17.00
C LEU A 75 3.21 5.78 15.79
N ASP A 76 4.50 6.05 16.01
CA ASP A 76 5.53 5.74 15.04
C ASP A 76 5.62 4.22 14.83
N PHE A 77 5.57 3.78 13.57
CA PHE A 77 5.50 2.35 13.26
C PHE A 77 6.68 1.55 13.80
N ASN A 78 7.91 2.07 13.65
CA ASN A 78 9.11 1.36 14.11
C ASN A 78 9.19 1.29 15.63
N THR A 79 8.75 2.35 16.32
CA THR A 79 8.63 2.37 17.77
C THR A 79 7.64 1.32 18.26
N ALA A 80 6.49 1.19 17.60
CA ALA A 80 5.50 0.17 17.91
C ALA A 80 6.04 -1.27 17.68
N VAL A 81 6.80 -1.50 16.61
CA VAL A 81 7.48 -2.79 16.37
C VAL A 81 8.46 -3.12 17.48
N VAL A 82 9.29 -2.15 17.92
CA VAL A 82 10.23 -2.38 19.03
C VAL A 82 9.49 -2.73 20.33
N ALA A 83 8.40 -2.02 20.65
CA ALA A 83 7.59 -2.32 21.82
C ALA A 83 7.01 -3.75 21.79
N GLU A 84 6.52 -4.20 20.63
CA GLU A 84 5.98 -5.55 20.44
C GLU A 84 7.05 -6.66 20.45
N THR A 85 8.31 -6.33 20.21
CA THR A 85 9.43 -7.29 20.30
C THR A 85 9.96 -7.49 21.73
N SER A 86 9.46 -6.72 22.70
CA SER A 86 9.89 -6.77 24.09
C SER A 86 8.94 -7.62 24.95
N ASN A 87 9.40 -8.07 26.12
CA ASN A 87 8.59 -8.73 27.15
C ASN A 87 7.83 -9.99 26.66
N ASN A 88 8.40 -10.74 25.70
CA ASN A 88 7.80 -11.94 25.12
C ASN A 88 6.37 -11.72 24.54
N ARG A 89 6.00 -10.49 24.16
CA ARG A 89 4.67 -10.16 23.62
C ARG A 89 4.38 -10.84 22.27
N SER A 90 5.42 -11.02 21.47
CA SER A 90 5.31 -11.57 20.12
C SER A 90 6.14 -12.83 19.96
N LEU A 91 5.44 -13.95 19.84
CA LEU A 91 6.02 -15.28 19.76
C LEU A 91 5.69 -15.96 18.43
N VAL A 92 6.58 -16.86 18.03
CA VAL A 92 6.42 -17.82 16.93
C VAL A 92 6.77 -19.22 17.43
N GLU A 93 6.31 -20.26 16.75
CA GLU A 93 6.67 -21.62 17.12
C GLU A 93 8.15 -21.90 16.81
N ASN A 94 8.80 -22.69 17.66
CA ASN A 94 10.22 -23.01 17.49
C ASN A 94 10.50 -23.82 16.21
N GLU A 95 9.51 -24.58 15.72
CA GLU A 95 9.60 -25.34 14.46
C GLU A 95 9.57 -24.46 13.19
N TYR A 96 9.17 -23.19 13.31
CA TYR A 96 9.16 -22.27 12.16
C TYR A 96 10.57 -21.85 11.76
N SER A 97 10.67 -21.25 10.57
CA SER A 97 11.95 -20.82 9.97
C SER A 97 12.75 -19.92 10.91
N ASP A 98 14.07 -20.11 10.96
CA ASP A 98 15.01 -19.25 11.68
C ASP A 98 14.91 -17.77 11.27
N TYR A 99 14.48 -17.49 10.04
CA TYR A 99 14.27 -16.12 9.56
C TYR A 99 13.10 -15.39 10.25
N LEU A 100 12.29 -16.12 11.02
CA LEU A 100 11.17 -15.57 11.78
C LEU A 100 11.47 -15.39 13.27
N LYS A 101 12.60 -15.90 13.74
CA LYS A 101 12.95 -16.01 15.16
C LYS A 101 14.00 -14.96 15.56
N SER A 102 13.83 -14.39 16.74
CA SER A 102 14.77 -13.42 17.30
C SER A 102 16.06 -14.12 17.69
N ASN A 103 17.19 -13.57 17.25
CA ASN A 103 18.52 -14.00 17.66
C ASN A 103 19.18 -12.99 18.64
N ALA A 104 18.36 -12.10 19.22
CA ALA A 104 18.82 -11.10 20.18
C ALA A 104 19.29 -11.74 21.50
N LYS A 105 20.11 -11.01 22.25
CA LYS A 105 20.54 -11.42 23.60
C LYS A 105 19.30 -11.63 24.49
N GLY A 106 19.16 -12.82 25.05
CA GLY A 106 18.00 -13.21 25.87
C GLY A 106 16.93 -14.02 25.13
N ASP A 107 17.04 -14.12 23.80
CA ASP A 107 16.16 -14.96 22.95
C ASP A 107 16.90 -16.13 22.29
N TYR A 108 18.24 -16.08 22.25
CA TYR A 108 19.08 -17.09 21.63
C TYR A 108 20.35 -17.33 22.45
N ASN A 109 20.74 -18.60 22.58
CA ASN A 109 21.98 -19.02 23.21
C ASN A 109 23.03 -19.32 22.12
N SER A 110 23.97 -18.40 21.93
CA SER A 110 25.03 -18.53 20.93
C SER A 110 25.99 -19.68 21.18
N SER A 111 26.14 -20.14 22.43
CA SER A 111 27.05 -21.25 22.76
C SER A 111 26.48 -22.61 22.38
N THR A 112 25.16 -22.78 22.48
CA THR A 112 24.47 -24.04 22.15
C THR A 112 23.80 -24.03 20.78
N GLY A 113 23.64 -22.85 20.17
CA GLY A 113 22.93 -22.67 18.92
C GLY A 113 21.40 -22.75 19.03
N GLN A 114 20.85 -22.71 20.25
CA GLN A 114 19.43 -22.93 20.52
C GLN A 114 18.70 -21.63 20.86
N TYR A 115 17.46 -21.52 20.39
CA TYR A 115 16.54 -20.45 20.81
C TYR A 115 16.04 -20.71 22.23
N ILE A 116 15.88 -19.63 22.99
CA ILE A 116 15.40 -19.67 24.37
C ILE A 116 13.89 -19.81 24.34
N ALA A 117 13.42 -20.96 24.81
CA ALA A 117 12.01 -21.28 24.87
C ALA A 117 11.24 -20.33 25.80
N LYS A 118 10.03 -19.98 25.39
CA LYS A 118 9.06 -19.14 26.09
C LYS A 118 7.78 -19.95 26.32
N ASP A 119 7.01 -19.57 27.34
CA ASP A 119 5.80 -20.28 27.78
C ASP A 119 6.06 -21.79 27.99
N SER A 120 5.17 -22.66 27.48
CA SER A 120 5.21 -24.13 27.62
C SER A 120 6.32 -24.84 26.82
N GLY A 121 7.38 -24.14 26.42
CA GLY A 121 8.55 -24.72 25.75
C GLY A 121 8.49 -24.74 24.21
N ARG A 122 7.30 -24.66 23.61
CA ARG A 122 7.08 -24.70 22.14
C ARG A 122 7.36 -23.37 21.44
N TRP A 123 7.28 -22.26 22.17
CA TRP A 123 7.30 -20.91 21.61
C TRP A 123 8.64 -20.23 21.81
N VAL A 124 9.01 -19.35 20.88
CA VAL A 124 10.23 -18.52 20.94
C VAL A 124 9.93 -17.10 20.47
N SER A 125 10.76 -16.14 20.86
CA SER A 125 10.58 -14.74 20.50
C SER A 125 10.64 -14.54 18.98
N ALA A 126 9.68 -13.79 18.43
CA ALA A 126 9.66 -13.42 17.03
C ALA A 126 10.71 -12.34 16.72
N SER A 127 11.33 -12.41 15.54
CA SER A 127 12.27 -11.38 15.08
C SER A 127 11.55 -10.05 14.73
N LYS A 128 12.28 -8.92 14.76
CA LYS A 128 11.73 -7.59 14.42
C LYS A 128 11.11 -7.53 13.02
N ASN A 129 11.74 -8.15 12.01
CA ASN A 129 11.17 -8.23 10.66
C ASN A 129 9.83 -9.01 10.65
N THR A 130 9.70 -10.06 11.46
CA THR A 130 8.45 -10.82 11.61
C THR A 130 7.37 -9.99 12.28
N VAL A 131 7.70 -9.33 13.40
CA VAL A 131 6.76 -8.44 14.10
C VAL A 131 6.30 -7.31 13.18
N SER A 132 7.23 -6.67 12.46
CA SER A 132 6.89 -5.62 11.49
C SER A 132 5.95 -6.11 10.39
N TYR A 133 6.10 -7.34 9.91
CA TYR A 133 5.24 -7.90 8.87
C TYR A 133 3.81 -8.09 9.37
N PHE A 134 3.63 -8.66 10.56
CA PHE A 134 2.32 -8.93 11.14
C PHE A 134 1.63 -7.69 11.71
N MET A 135 2.40 -6.68 12.09
CA MET A 135 1.85 -5.39 12.50
C MET A 135 1.45 -4.53 11.30
N ASP A 136 2.13 -4.59 10.15
CA ASP A 136 1.77 -3.73 9.01
C ASP A 136 0.38 -4.10 8.46
N PRO A 137 -0.65 -3.24 8.64
CA PRO A 137 -2.01 -3.59 8.27
C PRO A 137 -2.16 -3.85 6.76
N ARG A 138 -1.31 -3.23 5.93
CA ARG A 138 -1.34 -3.33 4.46
C ARG A 138 -1.11 -4.76 3.97
N ASN A 139 -0.41 -5.59 4.75
CA ASN A 139 -0.18 -7.00 4.41
C ASN A 139 -1.48 -7.84 4.49
N PHE A 140 -2.49 -7.35 5.21
CA PHE A 140 -3.73 -8.08 5.53
C PHE A 140 -4.99 -7.44 4.96
N ILE A 141 -4.87 -6.41 4.10
CA ILE A 141 -6.01 -5.84 3.36
C ILE A 141 -6.31 -6.71 2.14
N LYS A 142 -6.72 -7.95 2.40
CA LYS A 142 -7.13 -8.97 1.43
C LYS A 142 -8.44 -9.60 1.88
N GLU A 143 -9.19 -10.19 0.96
CA GLU A 143 -10.58 -10.65 1.21
C GLU A 143 -10.68 -11.60 2.41
N ASP A 144 -9.73 -12.51 2.54
CA ASP A 144 -9.72 -13.54 3.59
C ASP A 144 -9.11 -13.09 4.92
N THR A 145 -8.33 -12.01 4.95
CA THR A 145 -7.56 -11.55 6.13
C THR A 145 -7.97 -10.16 6.63
N ILE A 146 -8.79 -9.42 5.88
CA ILE A 146 -9.33 -8.12 6.31
C ILE A 146 -10.15 -8.22 7.60
N PHE A 147 -10.67 -9.40 7.93
CA PHE A 147 -11.42 -9.68 9.16
C PHE A 147 -10.59 -9.46 10.44
N MET A 148 -9.26 -9.35 10.33
CA MET A 148 -8.42 -8.83 11.43
C MET A 148 -8.86 -7.43 11.89
N PHE A 149 -9.49 -6.67 11.00
CA PHE A 149 -9.91 -5.29 11.23
C PHE A 149 -11.43 -5.15 11.37
N GLU A 150 -12.20 -6.25 11.41
CA GLU A 150 -13.66 -6.19 11.56
C GLU A 150 -14.02 -5.43 12.85
N ASN A 151 -14.92 -4.45 12.74
CA ASN A 151 -15.44 -3.75 13.91
C ASN A 151 -16.45 -4.63 14.65
N LEU A 152 -16.05 -5.10 15.82
CA LEU A 152 -16.83 -5.98 16.66
C LEU A 152 -17.81 -5.22 17.58
N SER A 153 -17.82 -3.88 17.53
CA SER A 153 -18.74 -3.06 18.33
C SER A 153 -20.14 -3.01 17.74
N TYR A 154 -21.17 -2.94 18.58
CA TYR A 154 -22.55 -2.70 18.16
C TYR A 154 -22.75 -1.27 17.63
N ASP A 155 -23.26 -1.15 16.41
CA ASP A 155 -23.77 0.11 15.84
C ASP A 155 -25.23 -0.04 15.42
N LYS A 156 -26.14 0.60 16.17
CA LYS A 156 -27.59 0.53 15.92
C LYS A 156 -28.02 1.05 14.54
N ASN A 157 -27.21 1.90 13.90
CA ASN A 157 -27.53 2.50 12.61
C ASN A 157 -27.06 1.63 11.44
N LYS A 158 -26.13 0.71 11.68
CA LYS A 158 -25.55 -0.17 10.65
C LYS A 158 -26.05 -1.61 10.77
N HIS A 159 -26.29 -2.08 12.00
CA HIS A 159 -26.71 -3.44 12.25
C HIS A 159 -28.23 -3.58 12.18
N THR A 160 -28.68 -4.59 11.43
CA THR A 160 -30.11 -4.86 11.22
C THR A 160 -30.43 -6.32 11.50
N GLN A 161 -31.67 -6.59 11.90
CA GLN A 161 -32.13 -7.98 12.08
C GLN A 161 -32.05 -8.77 10.76
N SER A 162 -32.28 -8.13 9.61
CA SER A 162 -32.12 -8.78 8.30
C SER A 162 -30.66 -9.17 8.01
N GLY A 163 -29.69 -8.37 8.45
CA GLY A 163 -28.27 -8.73 8.35
C GLY A 163 -27.94 -9.96 9.20
N VAL A 164 -28.53 -10.05 10.41
CA VAL A 164 -28.42 -11.25 11.26
C VAL A 164 -29.02 -12.47 10.58
N GLU A 165 -30.21 -12.35 9.98
CA GLU A 165 -30.80 -13.44 9.19
C GLU A 165 -29.94 -13.86 8.00
N GLY A 166 -29.25 -12.89 7.37
CA GLY A 166 -28.26 -13.14 6.35
C GLY A 166 -27.17 -14.09 6.84
N VAL A 167 -26.59 -13.84 8.03
CA VAL A 167 -25.58 -14.70 8.67
C VAL A 167 -26.15 -16.04 9.14
N LEU A 168 -27.38 -16.06 9.66
CA LEU A 168 -28.01 -17.29 10.14
C LEU A 168 -28.49 -18.21 9.01
N SER A 169 -28.56 -17.71 7.78
CA SER A 169 -29.10 -18.39 6.61
C SER A 169 -28.62 -19.85 6.51
N GLY A 170 -29.58 -20.78 6.43
CA GLY A 170 -29.31 -22.22 6.31
C GLY A 170 -28.87 -22.91 7.61
N SER A 171 -29.06 -22.29 8.77
CA SER A 171 -28.91 -22.92 10.09
C SER A 171 -30.26 -23.18 10.76
N PHE A 172 -30.27 -23.94 11.87
CA PHE A 172 -31.46 -24.14 12.70
C PHE A 172 -32.04 -22.86 13.32
N MET A 173 -31.34 -21.72 13.23
CA MET A 173 -31.73 -20.43 13.77
C MET A 173 -32.31 -19.47 12.71
N SER A 174 -32.25 -19.83 11.42
CA SER A 174 -32.68 -18.96 10.31
C SER A 174 -34.20 -18.85 10.21
N ASP A 175 -34.72 -17.62 10.25
CA ASP A 175 -36.14 -17.29 10.09
C ASP A 175 -37.10 -18.10 10.97
N VAL A 176 -36.68 -18.43 12.20
CA VAL A 176 -37.47 -19.22 13.15
C VAL A 176 -37.49 -18.62 14.56
N PHE A 177 -38.57 -18.92 15.28
CA PHE A 177 -38.76 -18.62 16.69
C PHE A 177 -37.98 -19.60 17.56
N VAL A 178 -37.66 -19.23 18.79
CA VAL A 178 -36.86 -20.06 19.70
C VAL A 178 -37.73 -21.13 20.35
N ALA A 179 -37.35 -22.41 20.19
CA ALA A 179 -37.83 -23.51 21.02
C ALA A 179 -36.70 -24.05 21.91
N TYR A 180 -37.08 -24.62 23.06
CA TYR A 180 -36.14 -25.16 24.03
C TYR A 180 -36.80 -26.23 24.90
N ASN A 181 -36.00 -27.13 25.47
CA ASN A 181 -36.43 -28.09 26.48
C ASN A 181 -36.12 -27.52 27.86
N ASP A 182 -37.10 -27.52 28.76
CA ASP A 182 -36.87 -27.12 30.16
C ASP A 182 -36.12 -28.21 30.95
N LYS A 183 -35.87 -27.96 32.24
CA LYS A 183 -35.17 -28.91 33.14
C LYS A 183 -35.87 -30.27 33.23
N SER A 184 -37.18 -30.32 33.04
CA SER A 184 -37.98 -31.55 33.04
C SER A 184 -38.01 -32.25 31.67
N GLY A 185 -37.35 -31.68 30.66
CA GLY A 185 -37.33 -32.20 29.28
C GLY A 185 -38.56 -31.81 28.46
N ASN A 186 -39.44 -30.94 28.97
CA ASN A 186 -40.63 -30.52 28.25
C ASN A 186 -40.29 -29.45 27.21
N LEU A 187 -40.85 -29.59 26.01
CA LEU A 187 -40.70 -28.60 24.96
C LEU A 187 -41.46 -27.31 25.30
N LYS A 188 -40.75 -26.19 25.30
CA LYS A 188 -41.24 -24.83 25.49
C LYS A 188 -40.91 -23.98 24.26
N THR A 189 -41.69 -22.92 24.06
CA THR A 189 -41.51 -21.95 22.99
C THR A 189 -41.36 -20.54 23.55
N ILE A 190 -40.61 -19.71 22.85
CA ILE A 190 -40.47 -18.27 23.13
C ILE A 190 -40.91 -17.53 21.87
N ASP A 191 -41.80 -16.55 22.03
CA ASP A 191 -42.28 -15.73 20.92
C ASP A 191 -41.25 -14.65 20.50
N THR A 192 -40.04 -15.11 20.18
CA THR A 192 -38.92 -14.28 19.73
C THR A 192 -38.11 -15.09 18.72
N LYS A 193 -37.82 -14.49 17.56
CA LYS A 193 -36.91 -15.09 16.58
C LYS A 193 -35.48 -15.09 17.09
N PHE A 194 -34.67 -16.06 16.70
CA PHE A 194 -33.24 -16.07 17.04
C PHE A 194 -32.54 -14.78 16.61
N SER A 195 -32.83 -14.28 15.41
CA SER A 195 -32.28 -13.01 14.93
C SER A 195 -32.63 -11.82 15.82
N LYS A 196 -33.85 -11.78 16.37
CA LYS A 196 -34.26 -10.73 17.32
C LYS A 196 -33.54 -10.90 18.67
N ALA A 197 -33.45 -12.12 19.18
CA ALA A 197 -32.72 -12.40 20.42
C ALA A 197 -31.24 -11.99 20.32
N ILE A 198 -30.61 -12.22 19.17
CA ILE A 198 -29.22 -11.79 18.89
C ILE A 198 -29.11 -10.26 18.80
N MET A 199 -30.07 -9.58 18.17
CA MET A 199 -30.10 -8.11 18.15
C MET A 199 -30.25 -7.53 19.57
N ASP A 200 -31.06 -8.16 20.43
CA ASP A 200 -31.21 -7.75 21.83
C ASP A 200 -29.94 -7.99 22.65
N ALA A 201 -29.31 -9.15 22.44
CA ALA A 201 -28.01 -9.46 23.03
C ALA A 201 -26.93 -8.47 22.60
N ALA A 202 -26.88 -8.08 21.32
CA ALA A 202 -25.96 -7.08 20.79
C ALA A 202 -26.15 -5.71 21.45
N SER A 203 -27.40 -5.26 21.57
CA SER A 203 -27.71 -3.99 22.25
C SER A 203 -27.25 -4.00 23.71
N ALA A 204 -27.52 -5.10 24.44
CA ALA A 204 -27.15 -5.23 25.85
C ALA A 204 -25.64 -5.34 26.08
N SER A 205 -24.94 -6.10 25.22
CA SER A 205 -23.50 -6.36 25.35
C SER A 205 -22.60 -5.31 24.70
N LYS A 206 -23.17 -4.46 23.84
CA LYS A 206 -22.47 -3.54 22.93
C LYS A 206 -21.59 -4.26 21.88
N VAL A 207 -21.88 -5.53 21.59
CA VAL A 207 -21.15 -6.35 20.60
C VAL A 207 -21.94 -6.46 19.30
N SER A 208 -21.24 -6.52 18.16
CA SER A 208 -21.84 -6.71 16.84
C SER A 208 -22.74 -7.97 16.80
N PRO A 209 -24.00 -7.87 16.36
CA PRO A 209 -24.91 -8.99 16.23
C PRO A 209 -24.49 -9.92 15.09
N TYR A 210 -23.74 -9.43 14.09
CA TYR A 210 -23.20 -10.26 13.02
C TYR A 210 -22.05 -11.12 13.55
N TYR A 211 -21.18 -10.54 14.37
CA TYR A 211 -20.14 -11.27 15.09
C TYR A 211 -20.73 -12.30 16.06
N ILE A 212 -21.73 -11.92 16.88
CA ILE A 212 -22.44 -12.84 17.77
C ILE A 212 -23.01 -14.03 17.00
N ALA A 213 -23.76 -13.78 15.92
CA ALA A 213 -24.36 -14.83 15.11
C ALA A 213 -23.30 -15.75 14.49
N SER A 214 -22.24 -15.16 13.93
CA SER A 214 -21.13 -15.92 13.33
C SER A 214 -20.40 -16.76 14.37
N LYS A 215 -20.14 -16.22 15.56
CA LYS A 215 -19.50 -16.95 16.66
C LYS A 215 -20.35 -18.09 17.17
N MET A 216 -21.65 -17.88 17.37
CA MET A 216 -22.55 -18.98 17.74
C MET A 216 -22.44 -20.12 16.70
N LEU A 217 -22.57 -19.82 15.41
CA LEU A 217 -22.47 -20.84 14.36
C LEU A 217 -21.10 -21.55 14.31
N GLN A 218 -20.02 -20.82 14.62
CA GLN A 218 -18.66 -21.38 14.71
C GLN A 218 -18.55 -22.38 15.89
N GLU A 219 -19.11 -22.05 17.06
CA GLU A 219 -18.96 -22.84 18.29
C GLU A 219 -19.89 -24.05 18.36
N ILE A 220 -21.14 -23.93 17.89
CA ILE A 220 -22.19 -24.94 18.11
C ILE A 220 -22.71 -25.62 16.84
N GLY A 221 -22.23 -25.20 15.67
CA GLY A 221 -22.65 -25.73 14.39
C GLY A 221 -24.06 -25.31 13.95
N ARG A 222 -24.59 -25.99 12.93
CA ARG A 222 -25.75 -25.53 12.15
C ARG A 222 -26.98 -26.44 12.23
N SER A 223 -26.79 -27.66 12.71
CA SER A 223 -27.77 -28.76 12.58
C SER A 223 -28.97 -28.54 13.49
N SER A 224 -30.16 -28.76 12.93
CA SER A 224 -31.41 -28.79 13.68
C SER A 224 -31.56 -30.11 14.43
N TYR A 225 -32.16 -30.06 15.62
CA TYR A 225 -32.60 -31.25 16.34
C TYR A 225 -33.65 -32.00 15.49
N SER A 226 -33.70 -33.32 15.59
CA SER A 226 -34.67 -34.13 14.82
C SER A 226 -36.10 -33.67 15.07
N GLY A 227 -36.86 -33.46 14.00
CA GLY A 227 -38.24 -32.92 14.05
C GLY A 227 -38.34 -31.39 14.09
N PHE A 228 -37.24 -30.66 13.88
CA PHE A 228 -37.21 -29.19 13.78
C PHE A 228 -36.76 -28.71 12.38
N PRO A 229 -37.26 -27.55 11.90
CA PRO A 229 -38.16 -26.64 12.59
C PRO A 229 -39.58 -27.20 12.76
N LYS A 230 -40.17 -27.00 13.95
CA LYS A 230 -41.52 -27.47 14.27
C LYS A 230 -42.52 -26.33 14.08
N VAL A 231 -43.63 -26.58 13.40
CA VAL A 231 -44.71 -25.58 13.24
C VAL A 231 -45.68 -25.71 14.41
N ILE A 232 -45.89 -24.63 15.16
CA ILE A 232 -46.84 -24.55 16.28
C ILE A 232 -47.62 -23.25 16.10
N ASN A 233 -48.95 -23.33 16.02
CA ASN A 233 -49.85 -22.18 15.82
C ASN A 233 -49.40 -21.27 14.65
N GLY A 234 -49.04 -21.88 13.52
CA GLY A 234 -48.62 -21.17 12.30
C GLY A 234 -47.20 -20.56 12.35
N LYS A 235 -46.47 -20.66 13.48
CA LYS A 235 -45.09 -20.18 13.63
C LYS A 235 -44.10 -21.34 13.55
N LYS A 236 -42.96 -21.14 12.89
CA LYS A 236 -41.86 -22.11 12.83
C LYS A 236 -40.90 -21.89 14.00
N TYR A 237 -40.62 -22.94 14.77
CA TYR A 237 -39.69 -22.90 15.89
C TYR A 237 -38.45 -23.76 15.62
N GLY A 238 -37.27 -23.24 15.94
CA GLY A 238 -35.98 -23.93 15.79
C GLY A 238 -35.41 -24.40 17.13
N LEU A 239 -34.73 -25.55 17.10
CA LEU A 239 -33.98 -26.13 18.21
C LEU A 239 -32.70 -26.77 17.63
N GLY A 240 -31.55 -26.52 18.24
CA GLY A 240 -30.27 -27.03 17.76
C GLY A 240 -30.02 -28.49 18.16
N ALA A 241 -29.25 -29.22 17.35
CA ALA A 241 -28.96 -30.64 17.58
C ALA A 241 -27.92 -30.88 18.70
N GLY A 242 -26.95 -29.97 18.84
CA GLY A 242 -25.79 -30.14 19.72
C GLY A 242 -26.16 -30.31 21.20
N SER A 243 -25.41 -31.16 21.91
CA SER A 243 -25.64 -31.45 23.34
C SER A 243 -25.54 -30.22 24.24
N ALA A 244 -24.76 -29.21 23.85
CA ALA A 244 -24.66 -27.93 24.55
C ALA A 244 -25.88 -27.01 24.39
N ILE A 245 -26.76 -27.27 23.40
CA ILE A 245 -27.81 -26.34 22.97
C ILE A 245 -29.18 -26.99 22.74
N ASN A 246 -29.30 -28.29 23.00
CA ASN A 246 -30.56 -29.01 22.86
C ASN A 246 -31.32 -29.14 24.20
N GLY A 247 -30.70 -28.80 25.33
CA GLY A 247 -31.30 -28.86 26.67
C GLY A 247 -31.54 -30.28 27.22
N LYS A 248 -31.06 -31.33 26.54
CA LYS A 248 -31.23 -32.73 26.93
C LYS A 248 -29.96 -33.37 27.49
N HIS A 249 -28.98 -32.56 27.90
CA HIS A 249 -27.76 -33.07 28.52
C HIS A 249 -28.08 -33.85 29.81
N LYS A 250 -27.54 -35.06 29.96
CA LYS A 250 -27.86 -35.98 31.08
C LYS A 250 -27.64 -35.34 32.45
N THR A 251 -26.51 -34.64 32.62
CA THR A 251 -26.11 -34.03 33.90
C THR A 251 -26.66 -32.62 34.11
N TYR A 252 -26.97 -31.91 33.01
CA TYR A 252 -27.38 -30.49 33.05
C TYR A 252 -28.62 -30.26 32.18
N PRO A 253 -29.74 -30.93 32.46
CA PRO A 253 -30.95 -30.79 31.66
C PRO A 253 -31.50 -29.36 31.75
N GLY A 254 -31.97 -28.84 30.62
CA GLY A 254 -32.49 -27.48 30.49
C GLY A 254 -31.45 -26.36 30.52
N ILE A 255 -30.15 -26.66 30.49
CA ILE A 255 -29.07 -25.67 30.43
C ILE A 255 -28.54 -25.54 28.99
N TYR A 256 -28.21 -24.30 28.60
CA TYR A 256 -27.81 -23.93 27.25
C TYR A 256 -26.48 -23.19 27.26
N ASN A 257 -25.59 -23.48 26.31
CA ASN A 257 -24.35 -22.76 26.09
C ASN A 257 -24.07 -22.59 24.59
N PHE A 258 -24.35 -21.40 24.06
CA PHE A 258 -24.22 -21.09 22.63
C PHE A 258 -22.81 -20.64 22.18
N TYR A 259 -21.88 -20.48 23.12
CA TYR A 259 -20.53 -19.95 22.86
C TYR A 259 -19.42 -20.85 23.41
N ASN A 260 -19.79 -22.03 23.92
CA ASN A 260 -18.90 -22.96 24.60
C ASN A 260 -18.09 -22.33 25.76
N ILE A 261 -18.61 -21.26 26.39
CA ILE A 261 -17.89 -20.55 27.46
C ILE A 261 -17.74 -21.46 28.68
N GLY A 262 -16.52 -21.55 29.21
CA GLY A 262 -16.18 -22.43 30.33
C GLY A 262 -15.88 -23.87 29.92
N ALA A 263 -15.90 -24.19 28.62
CA ALA A 263 -15.31 -25.42 28.12
C ALA A 263 -13.78 -25.27 28.09
N SER A 264 -13.09 -26.27 28.63
CA SER A 264 -11.63 -26.40 28.61
C SER A 264 -11.24 -27.72 27.96
N ASP A 265 -9.99 -27.86 27.51
CA ASP A 265 -9.48 -29.07 26.83
C ASP A 265 -9.56 -30.33 27.71
N GLY A 266 -9.92 -31.49 27.12
CA GLY A 266 -10.03 -32.81 27.77
C GLY A 266 -11.28 -33.62 27.36
N ASP A 267 -11.56 -34.74 28.02
CA ASP A 267 -12.52 -35.77 27.56
C ASP A 267 -14.01 -35.34 27.48
N ASP A 268 -14.40 -34.22 28.10
CA ASP A 268 -15.79 -33.73 28.06
C ASP A 268 -15.91 -32.19 28.16
N PRO A 269 -15.59 -31.47 27.07
CA PRO A 269 -15.65 -30.01 27.05
C PRO A 269 -17.10 -29.48 27.20
N VAL A 270 -18.09 -30.21 26.70
CA VAL A 270 -19.50 -29.81 26.75
C VAL A 270 -20.03 -29.81 28.18
N SER A 271 -19.78 -30.87 28.97
CA SER A 271 -20.21 -30.90 30.37
C SER A 271 -19.61 -29.78 31.20
N ARG A 272 -18.35 -29.38 30.93
CA ARG A 272 -17.70 -28.28 31.66
C ARG A 272 -18.31 -26.93 31.30
N GLY A 273 -18.54 -26.68 30.01
CA GLY A 273 -19.24 -25.48 29.56
C GLY A 273 -20.66 -25.40 30.13
N LEU A 274 -21.40 -26.50 30.19
CA LEU A 274 -22.73 -26.56 30.79
C LEU A 274 -22.70 -26.41 32.32
N LYS A 275 -21.70 -26.97 33.00
CA LYS A 275 -21.48 -26.76 34.44
C LYS A 275 -21.32 -25.27 34.75
N TRP A 276 -20.46 -24.59 34.00
CA TRP A 276 -20.25 -23.15 34.17
C TRP A 276 -21.53 -22.36 33.88
N ALA A 277 -22.29 -22.74 32.86
CA ALA A 277 -23.56 -22.11 32.49
C ALA A 277 -24.69 -22.37 33.51
N SER A 278 -24.62 -23.45 34.28
CA SER A 278 -25.67 -23.92 35.20
C SER A 278 -25.75 -23.17 36.53
N SER A 279 -24.75 -22.35 36.87
CA SER A 279 -24.65 -21.67 38.18
C SER A 279 -23.93 -20.32 38.07
N GLY A 280 -24.19 -19.42 39.02
CA GLY A 280 -23.61 -18.07 39.10
C GLY A 280 -24.63 -16.95 38.90
N SER A 281 -24.26 -15.72 39.30
CA SER A 281 -25.12 -14.51 39.24
C SER A 281 -24.71 -13.51 38.15
N THR A 282 -23.58 -13.72 37.49
CA THR A 282 -23.08 -12.88 36.39
C THR A 282 -23.48 -13.44 35.04
N TYR A 283 -23.54 -12.58 34.01
CA TYR A 283 -23.79 -12.97 32.63
C TYR A 283 -25.13 -13.68 32.40
N GLU A 284 -26.21 -13.27 33.06
CA GLU A 284 -27.55 -13.89 32.90
C GLU A 284 -27.60 -15.38 33.31
N ARG A 285 -26.61 -15.88 34.07
CA ARG A 285 -26.62 -17.25 34.59
C ARG A 285 -27.62 -17.41 35.73
N PRO A 286 -28.22 -18.60 35.91
CA PRO A 286 -28.04 -19.80 35.08
C PRO A 286 -28.71 -19.67 33.70
N TRP A 287 -28.04 -20.21 32.67
CA TRP A 287 -28.53 -20.19 31.28
C TRP A 287 -29.60 -21.25 31.02
N ASN A 288 -30.72 -21.10 31.72
CA ASN A 288 -31.86 -22.02 31.66
C ASN A 288 -32.83 -21.76 30.49
N THR A 289 -32.49 -20.85 29.58
CA THR A 289 -33.14 -20.65 28.28
C THR A 289 -32.10 -20.28 27.22
N PRO A 290 -32.36 -20.54 25.93
CA PRO A 290 -31.47 -20.10 24.86
C PRO A 290 -31.25 -18.58 24.85
N VAL A 291 -32.29 -17.78 25.07
CA VAL A 291 -32.19 -16.31 25.03
C VAL A 291 -31.25 -15.78 26.12
N LYS A 292 -31.31 -16.36 27.33
CA LYS A 292 -30.35 -16.03 28.40
C LYS A 292 -28.92 -16.41 28.04
N SER A 293 -28.72 -17.61 27.48
CA SER A 293 -27.40 -18.05 27.02
C SER A 293 -26.82 -17.12 25.95
N ILE A 294 -27.64 -16.77 24.95
CA ILE A 294 -27.26 -15.85 23.86
C ILE A 294 -26.87 -14.48 24.41
N LYS A 295 -27.70 -13.88 25.28
CA LYS A 295 -27.42 -12.57 25.88
C LYS A 295 -26.22 -12.61 26.82
N GLY A 296 -26.19 -13.58 27.73
CA GLY A 296 -25.16 -13.74 28.73
C GLY A 296 -23.77 -13.93 28.13
N GLY A 297 -23.66 -14.84 27.15
CA GLY A 297 -22.39 -15.06 26.46
C GLY A 297 -21.94 -13.86 25.65
N ALA A 298 -22.87 -13.10 25.05
CA ALA A 298 -22.55 -11.84 24.36
C ALA A 298 -21.97 -10.79 25.33
N VAL A 299 -22.54 -10.67 26.53
CA VAL A 299 -22.01 -9.76 27.58
C VAL A 299 -20.61 -10.21 28.01
N TYR A 300 -20.39 -11.51 28.21
CA TYR A 300 -19.08 -12.07 28.57
C TYR A 300 -17.99 -11.75 27.54
N ILE A 301 -18.25 -11.94 26.24
CA ILE A 301 -17.27 -11.63 25.19
C ILE A 301 -17.06 -10.12 25.03
N GLY A 302 -18.10 -9.31 25.23
CA GLY A 302 -18.05 -7.86 25.09
C GLY A 302 -17.18 -7.20 26.16
N GLU A 303 -17.39 -7.57 27.43
CA GLU A 303 -16.68 -7.00 28.57
C GLU A 303 -15.17 -7.21 28.53
N LYS A 304 -14.71 -8.37 28.04
CA LYS A 304 -13.28 -8.69 28.10
C LYS A 304 -12.43 -7.81 27.18
N TYR A 305 -12.85 -7.56 25.95
CA TYR A 305 -12.00 -6.89 24.94
C TYR A 305 -12.71 -5.77 24.17
N ILE A 306 -13.93 -6.02 23.69
CA ILE A 306 -14.61 -5.09 22.77
C ILE A 306 -14.93 -3.78 23.48
N ASN A 307 -15.51 -3.87 24.68
CA ASN A 307 -15.97 -2.74 25.47
C ASN A 307 -14.81 -1.96 26.12
N CYS A 308 -13.61 -2.52 26.16
CA CYS A 308 -12.40 -1.89 26.70
C CYS A 308 -11.58 -1.16 25.61
N GLY A 309 -12.11 -1.01 24.40
CA GLY A 309 -11.43 -0.34 23.28
C GLY A 309 -10.67 -1.27 22.34
N GLN A 310 -10.68 -2.58 22.56
CA GLN A 310 -10.06 -3.58 21.68
C GLN A 310 -11.13 -4.25 20.80
N TYR A 311 -11.83 -3.42 20.03
CA TYR A 311 -13.01 -3.82 19.25
C TYR A 311 -12.70 -4.31 17.83
N THR A 312 -11.45 -4.68 17.54
CA THR A 312 -11.07 -5.44 16.35
C THR A 312 -10.09 -6.54 16.77
N PRO A 313 -10.03 -7.70 16.08
CA PRO A 313 -9.02 -8.72 16.39
C PRO A 313 -7.59 -8.15 16.38
N TYR A 314 -7.28 -7.19 15.51
CA TYR A 314 -6.02 -6.48 15.49
C TYR A 314 -5.73 -5.73 16.80
N PHE A 315 -6.71 -4.97 17.33
CA PHE A 315 -6.54 -4.28 18.61
C PHE A 315 -6.49 -5.23 19.79
N GLN A 316 -7.17 -6.37 19.73
CA GLN A 316 -7.05 -7.43 20.72
C GLN A 316 -5.65 -8.04 20.74
N ARG A 317 -5.02 -8.17 19.55
CA ARG A 317 -3.66 -8.70 19.44
C ARG A 317 -2.59 -7.70 19.85
N PHE A 318 -2.64 -6.46 19.38
CA PHE A 318 -1.54 -5.51 19.52
C PHE A 318 -1.78 -4.40 20.54
N ASN A 319 -3.04 -4.15 20.93
CA ASN A 319 -3.44 -3.01 21.76
C ASN A 319 -2.76 -1.68 21.41
N VAL A 320 -2.93 -1.24 20.17
CA VAL A 320 -2.41 0.04 19.66
C VAL A 320 -3.47 1.13 19.61
N ASN A 321 -4.61 0.90 20.26
CA ASN A 321 -5.66 1.88 20.40
C ASN A 321 -5.40 2.68 21.68
N SER A 322 -4.95 3.92 21.55
CA SER A 322 -4.73 4.84 22.68
C SER A 322 -6.00 5.19 23.47
N LYS A 323 -7.18 4.82 22.97
CA LYS A 323 -8.47 4.94 23.66
C LYS A 323 -8.88 3.66 24.39
N SER A 324 -8.02 2.64 24.40
CA SER A 324 -8.21 1.46 25.23
C SER A 324 -8.23 1.86 26.71
N SER A 325 -8.98 1.13 27.55
CA SER A 325 -8.91 1.31 29.00
C SER A 325 -7.63 0.72 29.61
N TYR A 326 -6.81 0.06 28.79
CA TYR A 326 -5.52 -0.51 29.15
C TYR A 326 -4.38 0.22 28.46
N ASP A 327 -3.23 0.29 29.11
CA ASP A 327 -2.01 0.86 28.54
C ASP A 327 -1.63 0.18 27.22
N LEU A 328 -1.04 0.94 26.30
CA LEU A 328 -0.61 0.43 24.99
C LEU A 328 0.26 -0.83 25.13
N TYR A 329 0.08 -1.77 24.20
CA TYR A 329 0.83 -3.04 24.15
C TYR A 329 0.59 -3.98 25.36
N THR A 330 -0.42 -3.70 26.19
CA THR A 330 -0.86 -4.58 27.29
C THR A 330 -2.22 -5.19 26.99
N HIS A 331 -2.69 -6.12 27.85
CA HIS A 331 -4.00 -6.77 27.71
C HIS A 331 -4.20 -7.39 26.31
N GLN A 332 -3.20 -8.13 25.83
CA GLN A 332 -3.23 -8.75 24.51
C GLN A 332 -3.83 -10.15 24.60
N TYR A 333 -4.74 -10.46 23.68
CA TYR A 333 -5.50 -11.72 23.66
C TYR A 333 -4.62 -12.95 23.46
N MET A 334 -3.48 -12.80 22.76
CA MET A 334 -2.57 -13.90 22.43
C MET A 334 -1.15 -13.39 22.20
N THR A 335 -0.15 -14.25 22.41
CA THR A 335 1.27 -13.96 22.12
C THR A 335 1.69 -14.45 20.72
N ALA A 336 1.09 -15.54 20.24
CA ALA A 336 1.34 -16.12 18.92
C ALA A 336 0.98 -15.13 17.80
N ILE A 337 1.99 -14.54 17.15
CA ILE A 337 1.76 -13.43 16.21
C ILE A 337 1.06 -13.83 14.90
N PRO A 338 1.26 -15.03 14.31
CA PRO A 338 0.55 -15.42 13.08
C PRO A 338 -0.93 -15.75 13.31
N ALA A 339 -1.30 -16.10 14.55
CA ALA A 339 -2.61 -16.66 14.89
C ALA A 339 -3.76 -15.68 14.62
N VAL A 340 -3.59 -14.37 14.86
CA VAL A 340 -4.65 -13.36 14.59
C VAL A 340 -5.09 -13.36 13.12
N ALA A 341 -4.16 -13.55 12.19
CA ALA A 341 -4.45 -13.57 10.77
C ALA A 341 -5.02 -14.94 10.32
N GLN A 342 -4.68 -16.03 11.01
CA GLN A 342 -5.29 -17.36 10.82
C GLN A 342 -6.74 -17.39 11.35
N GLU A 343 -6.99 -16.79 12.51
CA GLU A 343 -8.32 -16.61 13.09
C GLU A 343 -9.20 -15.74 12.19
N ALA A 344 -8.66 -14.64 11.65
CA ALA A 344 -9.39 -13.82 10.68
C ALA A 344 -9.83 -14.61 9.45
N LYS A 345 -8.99 -15.53 8.95
CA LYS A 345 -9.35 -16.43 7.84
C LYS A 345 -10.44 -17.41 8.23
N THR A 346 -10.41 -17.93 9.46
CA THR A 346 -11.48 -18.78 10.00
C THR A 346 -12.79 -18.00 10.09
N THR A 347 -12.76 -16.75 10.57
CA THR A 347 -13.92 -15.85 10.59
C THR A 347 -14.44 -15.58 9.17
N TYR A 348 -13.57 -15.26 8.21
CA TYR A 348 -13.95 -15.11 6.81
C TYR A 348 -14.68 -16.35 6.27
N ASN A 349 -14.11 -17.54 6.46
CA ASN A 349 -14.71 -18.79 6.02
C ASN A 349 -16.10 -19.00 6.65
N ALA A 350 -16.27 -18.62 7.92
CA ALA A 350 -17.58 -18.65 8.57
C ALA A 350 -18.56 -17.69 7.88
N TYR A 351 -18.19 -16.43 7.63
CA TYR A 351 -19.03 -15.47 6.90
C TYR A 351 -19.40 -15.96 5.49
N VAL A 352 -18.48 -16.58 4.76
CA VAL A 352 -18.74 -17.17 3.44
C VAL A 352 -19.72 -18.33 3.53
N ALA A 353 -19.47 -19.30 4.41
CA ALA A 353 -20.35 -20.45 4.63
C ALA A 353 -21.77 -20.05 5.06
N ASN A 354 -21.87 -18.87 5.69
CA ASN A 354 -23.09 -18.31 6.24
C ASN A 354 -23.81 -17.36 5.27
N ASN A 355 -23.32 -17.13 4.05
CA ASN A 355 -23.80 -16.05 3.17
C ASN A 355 -23.72 -14.64 3.81
N GLY A 356 -23.06 -14.52 4.96
CA GLY A 356 -22.85 -13.28 5.70
C GLY A 356 -21.87 -12.34 5.00
N ILE A 357 -21.06 -12.86 4.07
CA ILE A 357 -20.10 -12.06 3.28
C ILE A 357 -20.77 -10.91 2.51
N ASN A 358 -22.05 -11.08 2.14
CA ASN A 358 -22.85 -10.10 1.41
C ASN A 358 -23.47 -9.00 2.30
N THR A 359 -23.32 -9.11 3.62
CA THR A 359 -23.83 -8.11 4.58
C THR A 359 -22.96 -6.85 4.61
N ALA A 360 -23.51 -5.77 5.15
CA ALA A 360 -22.77 -4.52 5.33
C ALA A 360 -21.80 -4.64 6.51
N LEU A 361 -20.51 -4.87 6.22
CA LEU A 361 -19.44 -4.96 7.21
C LEU A 361 -18.63 -3.66 7.28
N ASN A 362 -18.05 -3.38 8.45
CA ASN A 362 -17.20 -2.22 8.69
C ASN A 362 -15.85 -2.66 9.24
N PHE A 363 -14.78 -2.25 8.58
CA PHE A 363 -13.40 -2.57 8.97
C PHE A 363 -12.70 -1.31 9.50
N VAL A 364 -12.21 -1.35 10.73
CA VAL A 364 -11.44 -0.27 11.37
C VAL A 364 -9.95 -0.64 11.28
N ILE A 365 -9.25 0.03 10.37
CA ILE A 365 -7.88 -0.33 9.98
C ILE A 365 -6.92 0.68 10.62
N PRO A 366 -5.94 0.23 11.42
CA PRO A 366 -4.96 1.12 12.01
C PRO A 366 -4.06 1.77 10.96
N VAL A 367 -3.72 3.03 11.20
CA VAL A 367 -2.76 3.82 10.45
C VAL A 367 -1.72 4.32 11.44
N TYR A 368 -0.46 4.01 11.16
CA TYR A 368 0.69 4.47 11.95
C TYR A 368 1.35 5.67 11.30
N ASP A 369 2.06 6.44 12.12
CA ASP A 369 2.95 7.47 11.65
C ASP A 369 4.24 6.83 11.11
N ASN A 370 4.87 7.49 10.13
CA ASN A 370 6.11 7.06 9.49
C ASN A 370 6.08 5.63 8.92
N MET A 371 4.92 5.19 8.41
CA MET A 371 4.80 3.91 7.70
C MET A 371 5.80 3.82 6.54
N PRO A 372 6.60 2.74 6.44
CA PRO A 372 7.60 2.59 5.39
C PRO A 372 7.04 2.50 3.96
N SER A 373 7.87 2.81 2.95
CA SER A 373 7.44 2.75 1.55
C SER A 373 7.34 1.31 1.04
N MET A 374 6.33 1.03 0.23
CA MET A 374 6.16 -0.31 -0.36
C MET A 374 7.09 -0.58 -1.55
N ASP A 375 7.77 0.44 -2.07
CA ASP A 375 8.67 0.36 -3.23
C ASP A 375 10.17 0.46 -2.87
N THR A 376 10.50 0.40 -1.58
CA THR A 376 11.88 0.44 -1.10
C THR A 376 12.70 -0.73 -1.65
N THR A 377 13.96 -0.43 -1.95
CA THR A 377 15.00 -1.37 -2.36
C THR A 377 16.11 -1.34 -1.32
N ILE A 378 16.74 -2.48 -1.07
CA ILE A 378 17.84 -2.62 -0.12
C ILE A 378 18.98 -3.42 -0.75
N HIS A 379 20.20 -2.93 -0.58
CA HIS A 379 21.44 -3.63 -0.92
C HIS A 379 22.42 -3.48 0.24
N ILE A 380 23.00 -4.59 0.69
CA ILE A 380 24.07 -4.60 1.69
C ILE A 380 25.35 -5.18 1.10
N GLY A 381 26.50 -4.66 1.54
CA GLY A 381 27.88 -4.97 1.13
C GLY A 381 28.24 -4.46 -0.27
N SER A 382 29.43 -4.85 -0.77
CA SER A 382 29.99 -4.31 -2.03
C SER A 382 29.08 -4.42 -3.26
N ASP A 383 29.16 -3.43 -4.16
CA ASP A 383 28.44 -3.39 -5.46
C ASP A 383 28.69 -4.66 -6.31
N GLY A 384 27.61 -5.27 -6.81
CA GLY A 384 27.66 -6.42 -7.73
C GLY A 384 26.55 -7.45 -7.47
N ASN A 385 26.31 -8.34 -8.44
CA ASN A 385 25.40 -9.47 -8.22
C ASN A 385 26.02 -10.41 -7.19
N ARG A 386 25.21 -10.86 -6.22
CA ARG A 386 25.64 -11.81 -5.20
C ARG A 386 25.74 -13.19 -5.81
N THR A 387 26.77 -13.95 -5.44
CA THR A 387 26.90 -15.36 -5.82
C THR A 387 26.84 -16.24 -4.60
N GLY A 388 26.49 -17.50 -4.81
CA GLY A 388 26.48 -18.50 -3.76
C GLY A 388 26.53 -19.90 -4.34
N THR A 389 26.59 -20.87 -3.45
CA THR A 389 26.62 -22.29 -3.77
C THR A 389 25.41 -22.97 -3.16
N VAL A 390 24.73 -23.80 -3.96
CA VAL A 390 23.61 -24.60 -3.48
C VAL A 390 24.12 -25.71 -2.56
N ASN A 391 23.55 -25.83 -1.36
CA ASN A 391 24.03 -26.77 -0.33
C ASN A 391 23.26 -28.10 -0.29
N ASP A 392 22.10 -28.20 -0.95
CA ASP A 392 21.31 -29.43 -1.08
C ASP A 392 20.55 -29.46 -2.42
N THR A 393 20.04 -30.63 -2.82
CA THR A 393 19.22 -30.76 -4.03
C THR A 393 17.93 -29.96 -3.86
N ILE A 394 17.75 -28.93 -4.69
CA ILE A 394 16.63 -27.99 -4.57
C ILE A 394 15.77 -27.94 -5.83
N ASN A 395 14.44 -27.98 -5.64
CA ASN A 395 13.49 -27.73 -6.71
C ASN A 395 13.52 -26.25 -7.11
N THR A 396 13.64 -25.98 -8.39
CA THR A 396 13.48 -24.64 -8.96
C THR A 396 12.02 -24.39 -9.33
N ARG A 397 11.55 -23.16 -9.12
CA ARG A 397 10.13 -22.82 -9.28
C ARG A 397 9.89 -21.58 -10.11
N THR A 398 8.68 -21.47 -10.64
CA THR A 398 8.21 -20.27 -11.37
C THR A 398 7.94 -19.07 -10.46
N GLY A 399 7.82 -19.27 -9.14
CA GLY A 399 7.59 -18.20 -8.17
C GLY A 399 8.05 -18.55 -6.75
N PRO A 400 7.95 -17.58 -5.81
CA PRO A 400 8.61 -17.62 -4.52
C PRO A 400 7.79 -18.35 -3.44
N SER A 401 7.22 -19.50 -3.75
CA SER A 401 6.60 -20.36 -2.76
C SER A 401 6.53 -21.81 -3.24
N VAL A 402 6.30 -22.74 -2.32
CA VAL A 402 6.14 -24.16 -2.67
C VAL A 402 4.85 -24.47 -3.43
N GLY A 403 3.92 -23.51 -3.51
CA GLY A 403 2.69 -23.62 -4.31
C GLY A 403 2.89 -23.38 -5.81
N TYR A 404 4.05 -22.90 -6.25
CA TYR A 404 4.38 -22.70 -7.66
C TYR A 404 4.91 -23.96 -8.33
N ASP A 405 4.70 -24.05 -9.64
CA ASP A 405 5.16 -25.18 -10.46
C ASP A 405 6.68 -25.38 -10.35
N ILE A 406 7.07 -26.65 -10.27
CA ILE A 406 8.48 -27.06 -10.33
C ILE A 406 8.91 -27.07 -11.80
N ILE A 407 9.98 -26.34 -12.11
CA ILE A 407 10.53 -26.23 -13.48
C ILE A 407 11.89 -26.91 -13.63
N GLY A 408 12.42 -27.50 -12.56
CA GLY A 408 13.68 -28.23 -12.58
C GLY A 408 14.23 -28.49 -11.18
N ARG A 409 15.48 -28.96 -11.13
CA ARG A 409 16.24 -29.17 -9.90
C ARG A 409 17.68 -28.71 -10.08
N ILE A 410 18.25 -28.13 -9.03
CA ILE A 410 19.66 -27.79 -8.95
C ILE A 410 20.33 -28.75 -7.97
N LYS A 411 21.49 -29.28 -8.35
CA LYS A 411 22.28 -30.20 -7.52
C LYS A 411 23.12 -29.44 -6.49
N PRO A 412 23.46 -30.05 -5.34
CA PRO A 412 24.45 -29.50 -4.41
C PRO A 412 25.76 -29.15 -5.14
N GLY A 413 26.44 -28.09 -4.68
CA GLY A 413 27.68 -27.59 -5.29
C GLY A 413 27.48 -26.70 -6.52
N THR A 414 26.26 -26.58 -7.06
CA THR A 414 26.01 -25.69 -8.20
C THR A 414 26.16 -24.23 -7.80
N ARG A 415 26.96 -23.46 -8.56
CA ARG A 415 27.08 -22.01 -8.39
C ARG A 415 25.85 -21.29 -8.93
N VAL A 416 25.35 -20.34 -8.18
CA VAL A 416 24.21 -19.50 -8.54
C VAL A 416 24.57 -18.02 -8.40
N THR A 417 23.99 -17.20 -9.26
CA THR A 417 23.99 -15.74 -9.13
C THR A 417 22.62 -15.32 -8.63
N ILE A 418 22.54 -14.68 -7.47
CA ILE A 418 21.30 -14.16 -6.91
C ILE A 418 20.99 -12.82 -7.60
N ILE A 419 19.86 -12.79 -8.30
CA ILE A 419 19.38 -11.64 -9.09
C ILE A 419 18.36 -10.82 -8.29
N ASP A 420 17.54 -11.47 -7.47
CA ASP A 420 16.52 -10.81 -6.67
C ASP A 420 16.25 -11.59 -5.38
N TYR A 421 15.73 -10.86 -4.39
CA TYR A 421 15.40 -11.35 -3.05
C TYR A 421 13.95 -11.04 -2.77
N VAL A 422 13.15 -12.06 -2.49
CA VAL A 422 11.72 -11.89 -2.33
C VAL A 422 11.20 -12.67 -1.12
N ARG A 423 10.35 -12.01 -0.34
CA ARG A 423 9.48 -12.69 0.62
C ARG A 423 8.46 -13.53 -0.14
N SER A 424 8.09 -14.68 0.43
CA SER A 424 7.06 -15.54 -0.15
C SER A 424 5.71 -14.82 -0.24
N ASP A 425 4.97 -15.09 -1.31
CA ASP A 425 3.66 -14.50 -1.60
C ASP A 425 2.48 -15.27 -0.99
N THR A 426 2.70 -16.48 -0.47
CA THR A 426 1.73 -17.26 0.32
C THR A 426 1.67 -16.77 1.77
N ALA A 427 1.63 -15.45 1.91
CA ALA A 427 1.51 -14.69 3.15
C ALA A 427 0.63 -15.37 4.21
N ASN A 428 1.22 -15.63 5.38
CA ASN A 428 0.55 -16.21 6.55
C ASN A 428 -0.06 -17.62 6.38
N THR A 429 0.50 -18.43 5.48
CA THR A 429 0.24 -19.88 5.42
C THR A 429 1.34 -20.66 6.14
N ASN A 430 1.09 -21.92 6.49
CA ASN A 430 2.15 -22.80 7.01
C ASN A 430 3.36 -22.85 6.05
N GLN A 431 3.14 -22.76 4.73
CA GLN A 431 4.21 -22.70 3.74
C GLN A 431 5.11 -21.48 3.91
N PHE A 432 4.52 -20.31 4.22
CA PHE A 432 5.27 -19.10 4.54
C PHE A 432 6.04 -19.25 5.86
N LEU A 433 5.41 -19.80 6.89
CA LEU A 433 6.01 -19.93 8.22
C LEU A 433 7.26 -20.84 8.23
N VAL A 434 7.29 -21.86 7.36
CA VAL A 434 8.45 -22.75 7.21
C VAL A 434 9.47 -22.29 6.17
N ASN A 435 9.07 -21.43 5.22
CA ASN A 435 9.94 -20.98 4.13
C ASN A 435 9.59 -19.57 3.63
N PRO A 436 9.87 -18.53 4.44
CA PRO A 436 9.38 -17.17 4.21
C PRO A 436 10.17 -16.37 3.16
N TYR A 437 11.41 -16.78 2.82
CA TYR A 437 12.30 -16.01 1.94
C TYR A 437 12.90 -16.87 0.82
N TRP A 438 12.94 -16.29 -0.38
CA TRP A 438 13.35 -16.93 -1.62
C TRP A 438 14.31 -16.04 -2.39
N TYR A 439 15.20 -16.69 -3.16
CA TYR A 439 16.08 -16.04 -4.11
C TYR A 439 15.59 -16.31 -5.52
N LYS A 440 15.57 -15.28 -6.36
CA LYS A 440 15.60 -15.45 -7.80
C LYS A 440 17.05 -15.60 -8.22
N VAL A 441 17.39 -16.73 -8.82
CA VAL A 441 18.76 -17.08 -9.17
C VAL A 441 18.93 -17.28 -10.66
N SER A 442 20.10 -16.92 -11.18
CA SER A 442 20.61 -17.34 -12.49
C SER A 442 21.68 -18.40 -12.28
N TYR A 443 21.63 -19.48 -13.06
CA TYR A 443 22.56 -20.60 -12.97
C TYR A 443 22.69 -21.28 -14.32
N THR A 444 23.77 -22.03 -14.50
CA THR A 444 23.99 -22.89 -15.66
C THR A 444 23.90 -24.33 -15.18
N ASP A 445 23.13 -25.17 -15.88
CA ASP A 445 23.16 -26.62 -15.65
C ASP A 445 23.92 -27.33 -16.77
N GLY A 446 23.86 -28.67 -16.79
CA GLY A 446 24.64 -29.52 -17.70
C GLY A 446 24.46 -29.23 -19.19
N ASP A 447 23.45 -28.44 -19.59
CA ASP A 447 23.19 -28.06 -20.98
C ASP A 447 23.93 -26.78 -21.41
N GLY A 448 24.64 -26.10 -20.50
CA GLY A 448 25.45 -24.90 -20.81
C GLY A 448 24.67 -23.58 -20.97
N ALA A 449 23.33 -23.60 -20.96
CA ALA A 449 22.49 -22.40 -21.05
C ALA A 449 22.18 -21.78 -19.68
N ALA A 450 22.22 -20.45 -19.59
CA ALA A 450 21.82 -19.73 -18.38
C ALA A 450 20.30 -19.80 -18.17
N LYS A 451 19.87 -20.36 -17.04
CA LYS A 451 18.47 -20.49 -16.61
C LYS A 451 18.20 -19.55 -15.44
N THR A 452 16.98 -19.04 -15.32
CA THR A 452 16.55 -18.20 -14.19
C THR A 452 15.34 -18.83 -13.49
N SER A 453 15.38 -18.94 -12.16
CA SER A 453 14.30 -19.56 -11.38
C SER A 453 14.26 -19.06 -9.94
N PHE A 454 13.21 -19.42 -9.20
CA PHE A 454 13.13 -19.20 -7.76
C PHE A 454 13.57 -20.43 -6.97
N VAL A 455 14.37 -20.19 -5.94
CA VAL A 455 14.85 -21.20 -4.98
C VAL A 455 14.71 -20.66 -3.56
N SER A 456 14.48 -21.54 -2.59
CA SER A 456 14.41 -21.15 -1.17
C SER A 456 15.78 -20.65 -0.69
N ALA A 457 15.77 -19.53 0.04
CA ALA A 457 16.98 -18.87 0.51
C ALA A 457 17.81 -19.74 1.48
N ARG A 458 17.18 -20.72 2.14
CA ARG A 458 17.83 -21.59 3.14
C ARG A 458 18.83 -22.59 2.54
N PHE A 459 18.80 -22.79 1.23
CA PHE A 459 19.61 -23.79 0.53
C PHE A 459 20.73 -23.20 -0.32
N VAL A 460 21.02 -21.91 -0.13
CA VAL A 460 22.07 -21.20 -0.87
C VAL A 460 23.02 -20.57 0.13
N ASP A 461 24.23 -21.11 0.19
CA ASP A 461 25.33 -20.54 0.96
C ASP A 461 25.92 -19.37 0.18
N VAL A 462 25.82 -18.16 0.72
CA VAL A 462 26.24 -16.93 0.06
C VAL A 462 27.76 -16.80 0.14
N ASP A 463 28.40 -16.42 -0.97
CA ASP A 463 29.84 -16.25 -1.01
C ASP A 463 30.29 -15.12 -0.05
N VAL A 464 31.39 -15.35 0.66
CA VAL A 464 32.03 -14.35 1.52
C VAL A 464 32.65 -13.27 0.64
N THR A 465 32.28 -12.02 0.91
CA THR A 465 32.75 -10.85 0.15
C THR A 465 33.31 -9.75 1.03
N ASP A 466 32.90 -9.72 2.31
CA ASP A 466 33.28 -8.67 3.24
C ASP A 466 34.03 -9.27 4.46
N GLU A 467 35.01 -8.53 4.96
CA GLU A 467 35.77 -8.88 6.16
C GLU A 467 35.52 -7.90 7.30
N TYR A 468 35.18 -8.46 8.46
CA TYR A 468 35.01 -7.76 9.74
C TYR A 468 35.99 -8.32 10.78
N TYR A 469 36.16 -7.59 11.87
CA TYR A 469 37.23 -7.85 12.83
C TYR A 469 36.70 -8.19 14.22
N LEU A 470 37.38 -9.12 14.88
CA LEU A 470 37.01 -9.59 16.21
C LEU A 470 36.96 -8.42 17.22
N GLY A 471 35.83 -8.28 17.91
CA GLY A 471 35.60 -7.27 18.95
C GLY A 471 35.46 -5.83 18.45
N VAL A 472 35.46 -5.59 17.14
CA VAL A 472 35.29 -4.24 16.57
C VAL A 472 33.92 -4.12 15.91
N ALA A 473 33.12 -3.16 16.37
CA ALA A 473 31.89 -2.76 15.71
C ALA A 473 32.20 -1.89 14.49
N ALA A 474 31.66 -2.24 13.32
CA ALA A 474 31.79 -1.46 12.10
C ALA A 474 30.48 -1.47 11.28
N PRO A 475 30.10 -0.35 10.64
CA PRO A 475 28.86 -0.26 9.89
C PRO A 475 28.92 -1.12 8.62
N LEU A 476 27.78 -1.73 8.27
CA LEU A 476 27.55 -2.33 6.95
C LEU A 476 27.61 -1.25 5.86
N ASP A 477 28.21 -1.57 4.71
CA ASP A 477 27.95 -0.82 3.49
C ASP A 477 26.51 -1.10 3.08
N ILE A 478 25.64 -0.09 3.13
CA ILE A 478 24.21 -0.26 2.91
C ILE A 478 23.63 0.88 2.08
N ASP A 479 22.88 0.51 1.04
CA ASP A 479 22.07 1.43 0.24
C ASP A 479 20.60 1.03 0.37
N ILE A 480 19.84 1.87 1.07
CA ILE A 480 18.39 1.75 1.19
C ILE A 480 17.76 2.93 0.46
N SER A 481 16.90 2.66 -0.51
CA SER A 481 16.12 3.73 -1.13
C SER A 481 15.06 4.27 -0.16
N ASN A 482 14.57 5.49 -0.41
CA ASN A 482 13.57 6.15 0.41
C ASN A 482 13.95 6.39 1.89
N GLU A 483 15.20 6.13 2.29
CA GLU A 483 15.68 6.29 3.67
C GLU A 483 14.84 5.49 4.69
N GLU A 484 14.28 4.35 4.27
CA GLU A 484 13.52 3.45 5.14
C GLU A 484 14.42 2.75 6.17
N LYS A 485 13.87 2.49 7.37
CA LYS A 485 14.53 1.66 8.38
C LYS A 485 14.56 0.19 7.95
N ALA A 486 15.74 -0.42 7.99
CA ALA A 486 15.90 -1.87 7.83
C ALA A 486 15.99 -2.58 9.18
N TYR A 487 15.60 -3.85 9.19
CA TYR A 487 15.80 -4.77 10.31
C TYR A 487 16.92 -5.74 9.96
N PHE A 488 17.90 -5.88 10.85
CA PHE A 488 19.07 -6.72 10.63
C PHE A 488 18.99 -8.01 11.41
N MET A 489 19.60 -9.06 10.86
CA MET A 489 19.88 -10.30 11.59
C MET A 489 21.18 -10.93 11.10
N THR A 490 21.70 -11.85 11.90
CA THR A 490 22.84 -12.69 11.55
C THR A 490 22.39 -14.16 11.58
N ASP A 491 22.85 -14.93 10.61
CA ASP A 491 22.56 -16.38 10.57
C ASP A 491 23.30 -17.13 11.69
N ASN A 492 24.36 -16.54 12.27
CA ASN A 492 25.12 -17.16 13.36
C ASN A 492 25.68 -16.10 14.34
N PRO A 493 24.93 -15.78 15.41
CA PRO A 493 25.34 -14.86 16.48
C PRO A 493 26.64 -15.25 17.20
N ALA A 494 27.03 -16.54 17.17
CA ALA A 494 28.27 -17.00 17.79
C ALA A 494 29.52 -16.56 17.01
N VAL A 495 29.36 -16.24 15.72
CA VAL A 495 30.43 -15.74 14.85
C VAL A 495 30.43 -14.22 14.82
N ALA A 496 29.28 -13.58 14.59
CA ALA A 496 29.16 -12.14 14.54
C ALA A 496 27.76 -11.70 15.00
N THR A 497 27.64 -10.49 15.53
CA THR A 497 26.35 -9.86 15.83
C THR A 497 26.16 -8.61 14.97
N VAL A 498 24.91 -8.18 14.81
CA VAL A 498 24.57 -6.93 14.13
C VAL A 498 23.53 -6.18 14.96
N ASP A 499 23.74 -4.87 15.16
CA ASP A 499 22.82 -4.02 15.91
C ASP A 499 21.74 -3.37 15.03
N ASP A 500 20.87 -2.56 15.64
CA ASP A 500 19.76 -1.88 14.96
C ASP A 500 20.20 -0.80 13.96
N ASP A 501 21.44 -0.31 14.09
CA ASP A 501 22.04 0.69 13.20
C ASP A 501 22.84 0.03 12.07
N GLY A 502 22.89 -1.31 12.04
CA GLY A 502 23.61 -2.08 11.03
C GLY A 502 25.11 -2.17 11.30
N ASN A 503 25.57 -1.95 12.54
CA ASN A 503 26.96 -2.20 12.91
C ASN A 503 27.17 -3.68 13.22
N VAL A 504 28.13 -4.29 12.53
CA VAL A 504 28.54 -5.67 12.72
C VAL A 504 29.71 -5.74 13.70
N THR A 505 29.60 -6.61 14.69
CA THR A 505 30.67 -6.90 15.66
C THR A 505 31.06 -8.37 15.57
N GLY A 506 32.33 -8.66 15.29
CA GLY A 506 32.86 -10.03 15.30
C GLY A 506 32.94 -10.60 16.71
N VAL A 507 32.35 -11.77 16.94
CA VAL A 507 32.34 -12.50 18.22
C VAL A 507 33.38 -13.62 18.25
N LYS A 508 33.53 -14.33 17.13
CA LYS A 508 34.50 -15.43 16.96
C LYS A 508 34.97 -15.48 15.51
N GLU A 509 36.22 -15.89 15.29
CA GLU A 509 36.72 -16.15 13.94
C GLU A 509 35.88 -17.22 13.23
N GLY A 510 35.53 -16.95 11.97
CA GLY A 510 34.61 -17.79 11.21
C GLY A 510 33.89 -17.01 10.12
N THR A 511 32.91 -17.65 9.50
CA THR A 511 32.07 -17.06 8.45
C THR A 511 30.61 -17.13 8.84
N THR A 512 29.84 -16.12 8.48
CA THR A 512 28.38 -16.08 8.68
C THR A 512 27.75 -15.13 7.67
N ASN A 513 26.43 -15.11 7.59
CA ASN A 513 25.71 -14.14 6.80
C ASN A 513 25.11 -13.06 7.70
N ILE A 514 25.12 -11.83 7.19
CA ILE A 514 24.28 -10.74 7.70
C ILE A 514 23.16 -10.53 6.71
N ARG A 515 21.94 -10.35 7.21
CA ARG A 515 20.75 -10.11 6.41
C ARG A 515 20.08 -8.82 6.85
N ALA A 516 19.48 -8.12 5.90
CA ALA A 516 18.73 -6.90 6.13
C ALA A 516 17.36 -6.99 5.46
N TYR A 517 16.31 -6.59 6.17
CA TYR A 517 14.91 -6.70 5.73
C TYR A 517 14.23 -5.34 5.78
N THR A 518 13.49 -5.01 4.73
CA THR A 518 12.55 -3.87 4.70
C THR A 518 11.16 -4.35 5.12
N VAL A 519 10.30 -3.42 5.53
CA VAL A 519 8.90 -3.75 5.88
C VAL A 519 8.12 -4.21 4.66
N SER A 520 8.43 -3.65 3.49
CA SER A 520 7.91 -4.09 2.20
C SER A 520 8.26 -5.54 1.82
N GLY A 521 9.13 -6.20 2.59
CA GLY A 521 9.50 -7.60 2.38
C GLY A 521 10.65 -7.79 1.39
N LYS A 522 11.43 -6.73 1.11
CA LYS A 522 12.72 -6.87 0.44
C LYS A 522 13.76 -7.32 1.43
N CYS A 523 14.68 -8.14 0.96
CA CYS A 523 15.77 -8.68 1.75
C CYS A 523 17.08 -8.44 0.99
N SER A 524 18.19 -8.28 1.71
CA SER A 524 19.53 -8.34 1.16
C SER A 524 20.42 -9.14 2.10
N VAL A 525 21.45 -9.79 1.57
CA VAL A 525 22.36 -10.66 2.33
C VAL A 525 23.81 -10.41 1.89
N VAL A 526 24.72 -10.47 2.86
CA VAL A 526 26.17 -10.46 2.63
C VAL A 526 26.82 -11.56 3.45
N GLY A 527 27.61 -12.40 2.78
CA GLY A 527 28.52 -13.32 3.43
C GLY A 527 29.73 -12.56 3.98
N ILE A 528 29.99 -12.71 5.28
CA ILE A 528 31.09 -12.06 5.98
C ILE A 528 32.07 -13.08 6.56
N LYS A 529 33.32 -12.64 6.73
CA LYS A 529 34.35 -13.37 7.47
C LYS A 529 34.85 -12.53 8.63
N ILE A 530 34.88 -13.13 9.82
CA ILE A 530 35.50 -12.55 11.01
C ILE A 530 36.95 -13.03 11.08
N VAL A 531 37.87 -12.07 11.12
CA VAL A 531 39.30 -12.32 11.29
C VAL A 531 39.82 -11.58 12.52
N ARG A 532 40.82 -12.15 13.20
CA ARG A 532 41.38 -11.58 14.43
C ARG A 532 42.10 -10.25 14.25
N ILE A 533 42.82 -10.09 13.13
CA ILE A 533 43.66 -8.92 12.85
C ILE A 533 43.37 -8.39 11.44
N GLY A 534 43.15 -7.10 11.34
CA GLY A 534 42.96 -6.37 10.10
C GLY A 534 43.81 -5.13 10.00
N VAL A 535 44.23 -4.77 8.79
CA VAL A 535 44.79 -3.46 8.50
C VAL A 535 44.11 -2.90 7.26
N LYS A 536 43.61 -1.67 7.32
CA LYS A 536 42.97 -0.98 6.19
C LYS A 536 43.37 0.50 6.15
N PHE A 537 43.53 1.03 4.96
CA PHE A 537 43.56 2.48 4.76
C PHE A 537 42.14 3.04 4.64
N SER A 538 41.92 4.25 5.14
CA SER A 538 40.61 4.93 5.04
C SER A 538 40.18 5.24 3.59
N LYS A 539 41.12 5.20 2.62
CA LYS A 539 40.84 5.38 1.18
C LYS A 539 41.68 4.42 0.36
N LYS A 540 41.11 3.89 -0.72
CA LYS A 540 41.84 3.08 -1.71
C LYS A 540 42.83 3.91 -2.55
N LYS A 541 42.61 5.22 -2.64
CA LYS A 541 43.45 6.14 -3.43
C LYS A 541 43.55 7.52 -2.77
N TYR A 542 44.75 8.07 -2.77
CA TYR A 542 45.07 9.42 -2.28
C TYR A 542 45.72 10.25 -3.40
N TYR A 543 45.43 11.54 -3.38
CA TYR A 543 45.97 12.52 -4.32
C TYR A 543 46.87 13.49 -3.56
N ILE A 544 48.10 13.67 -4.02
CA ILE A 544 49.09 14.55 -3.38
C ILE A 544 49.63 15.52 -4.44
N PRO A 545 49.59 16.84 -4.22
CA PRO A 545 50.24 17.78 -5.12
C PRO A 545 51.75 17.48 -5.24
N LYS A 546 52.37 17.79 -6.37
CA LYS A 546 53.83 17.72 -6.50
C LYS A 546 54.49 18.56 -5.38
N ASN A 547 55.50 18.01 -4.71
CA ASN A 547 56.16 18.56 -3.52
C ASN A 547 55.28 18.72 -2.27
N GLY A 548 54.00 18.33 -2.35
CA GLY A 548 53.09 18.30 -1.22
C GLY A 548 53.33 17.09 -0.31
N ASN A 549 52.87 17.21 0.93
CA ASN A 549 52.92 16.17 1.95
C ASN A 549 51.50 15.82 2.42
N LEU A 550 51.23 14.55 2.70
CA LEU A 550 49.98 14.08 3.29
C LEU A 550 50.25 12.96 4.29
N LYS A 551 49.80 13.12 5.54
CA LYS A 551 49.81 12.03 6.52
C LYS A 551 48.73 11.00 6.16
N ILE A 552 49.14 9.77 5.91
CA ILE A 552 48.26 8.65 5.58
C ILE A 552 48.48 7.56 6.63
N THR A 553 47.47 7.36 7.47
CA THR A 553 47.50 6.36 8.54
C THR A 553 46.69 5.12 8.15
N ALA A 554 47.27 3.94 8.36
CA ALA A 554 46.55 2.67 8.30
C ALA A 554 45.86 2.42 9.65
N ASN A 555 44.58 2.02 9.60
CA ASN A 555 43.82 1.61 10.77
C ASN A 555 44.09 0.12 11.01
N VAL A 556 44.57 -0.22 12.22
CA VAL A 556 44.78 -1.60 12.66
C VAL A 556 43.63 -2.01 13.56
N TYR A 557 42.97 -3.10 13.20
CA TYR A 557 41.83 -3.68 13.90
C TYR A 557 42.29 -4.97 14.57
N THR A 558 42.50 -4.92 15.88
CA THR A 558 43.00 -6.06 16.66
C THR A 558 42.69 -5.87 18.13
N LEU A 559 42.57 -6.99 18.86
CA LEU A 559 42.55 -7.04 20.32
C LEU A 559 43.94 -7.08 20.95
N LEU A 560 45.01 -7.18 20.14
CA LEU A 560 46.39 -7.12 20.62
C LEU A 560 46.78 -5.69 21.02
N GLU A 561 47.71 -5.58 21.98
CA GLU A 561 48.24 -4.28 22.44
C GLU A 561 49.08 -3.59 21.36
N ASP A 562 49.95 -4.33 20.66
CA ASP A 562 50.76 -3.78 19.58
C ASP A 562 49.94 -3.59 18.30
N LYS A 563 49.80 -2.32 17.89
CA LYS A 563 49.10 -1.86 16.68
C LYS A 563 50.03 -1.19 15.68
N SER A 564 51.34 -1.37 15.83
CA SER A 564 52.35 -0.73 15.01
C SER A 564 52.38 -1.30 13.59
N VAL A 565 52.67 -0.42 12.63
CA VAL A 565 52.77 -0.75 11.19
C VAL A 565 54.04 -0.16 10.60
N THR A 566 54.58 -0.86 9.61
CA THR A 566 55.67 -0.38 8.76
C THR A 566 55.12 0.04 7.39
N TYR A 567 55.46 1.24 6.93
CA TYR A 567 55.05 1.78 5.63
C TYR A 567 56.14 1.61 4.56
N THR A 568 55.74 1.23 3.35
CA THR A 568 56.62 1.21 2.17
C THR A 568 55.90 1.78 0.95
N VAL A 569 56.67 2.40 0.04
CA VAL A 569 56.16 2.88 -1.26
C VAL A 569 56.88 2.16 -2.38
N ALA A 570 56.13 1.58 -3.32
CA ALA A 570 56.67 0.74 -4.39
C ALA A 570 57.61 1.50 -5.36
N ASN A 571 57.33 2.78 -5.62
CA ASN A 571 58.15 3.63 -6.51
C ASN A 571 58.48 4.96 -5.82
N THR A 572 59.70 5.04 -5.29
CA THR A 572 60.21 6.17 -4.50
C THR A 572 60.57 7.41 -5.33
N ASN A 573 60.59 7.28 -6.66
CA ASN A 573 60.73 8.42 -7.58
C ASN A 573 59.42 9.20 -7.73
N ILE A 574 58.28 8.57 -7.48
CA ILE A 574 56.94 9.19 -7.52
C ILE A 574 56.59 9.78 -6.15
N ALA A 575 56.72 9.01 -5.08
CA ALA A 575 56.46 9.48 -3.71
C ALA A 575 57.33 8.75 -2.69
N THR A 576 57.58 9.36 -1.53
CA THR A 576 58.27 8.72 -0.39
C THR A 576 57.37 8.72 0.84
N VAL A 577 57.61 7.80 1.78
CA VAL A 577 56.89 7.73 3.07
C VAL A 577 57.89 7.60 4.21
N ASP A 578 57.61 8.24 5.34
CA ASP A 578 58.38 8.04 6.58
C ASP A 578 57.72 7.00 7.52
N ALA A 579 58.37 6.70 8.64
CA ALA A 579 57.87 5.73 9.62
C ALA A 579 56.51 6.14 10.26
N SER A 580 56.17 7.43 10.24
CA SER A 580 54.91 7.96 10.78
C SER A 580 53.77 7.97 9.74
N GLY A 581 54.03 7.53 8.50
CA GLY A 581 53.07 7.54 7.41
C GLY A 581 52.92 8.88 6.71
N ASN A 582 53.87 9.82 6.85
CA ASN A 582 53.87 11.06 6.08
C ASN A 582 54.38 10.79 4.67
N VAL A 583 53.49 10.93 3.68
CA VAL A 583 53.79 10.69 2.27
C VAL A 583 54.09 12.00 1.54
N LYS A 584 55.26 12.11 0.91
CA LYS A 584 55.69 13.26 0.10
C LYS A 584 55.62 12.94 -1.38
N GLY A 585 54.90 13.74 -2.17
CA GLY A 585 54.87 13.62 -3.62
C GLY A 585 56.12 14.24 -4.27
N LYS A 586 56.83 13.50 -5.13
CA LYS A 586 58.03 13.97 -5.84
C LYS A 586 57.76 14.29 -7.30
N ASN A 587 57.29 13.32 -8.07
CA ASN A 587 57.03 13.45 -9.50
C ASN A 587 55.62 13.00 -9.84
N TYR A 588 55.02 13.61 -10.87
CA TYR A 588 53.70 13.22 -11.35
C TYR A 588 53.70 11.73 -11.73
N GLY A 589 52.66 11.02 -11.31
CA GLY A 589 52.56 9.58 -11.52
C GLY A 589 51.74 8.88 -10.44
N THR A 590 51.66 7.55 -10.53
CA THR A 590 50.97 6.69 -9.58
C THR A 590 51.93 5.68 -8.97
N THR A 591 51.85 5.48 -7.65
CA THR A 591 52.59 4.44 -6.93
C THR A 591 51.72 3.80 -5.86
N THR A 592 52.15 2.69 -5.27
CA THR A 592 51.41 1.97 -4.23
C THR A 592 52.08 2.18 -2.88
N LEU A 593 51.31 2.67 -1.89
CA LEU A 593 51.68 2.68 -0.49
C LEU A 593 51.17 1.39 0.17
N THR A 594 52.05 0.71 0.90
CA THR A 594 51.74 -0.49 1.68
C THR A 594 51.97 -0.22 3.15
N ALA A 595 51.02 -0.60 4.01
CA ALA A 595 51.22 -0.69 5.46
C ALA A 595 51.25 -2.17 5.84
N THR A 596 52.25 -2.59 6.61
CA THR A 596 52.41 -3.96 7.11
C THR A 596 52.35 -3.95 8.63
N THR A 597 51.43 -4.69 9.25
CA THR A 597 51.43 -4.86 10.71
C THR A 597 52.71 -5.52 11.17
N ASN A 598 53.26 -5.06 12.29
CA ASN A 598 54.52 -5.60 12.79
C ASN A 598 54.34 -6.98 13.44
N VAL A 599 53.19 -7.21 14.09
CA VAL A 599 52.85 -8.43 14.82
C VAL A 599 52.64 -9.66 13.94
N ASP A 600 51.85 -9.56 12.86
CA ASP A 600 51.41 -10.71 12.07
C ASP A 600 51.56 -10.52 10.55
N LYS A 601 52.25 -9.44 10.14
CA LYS A 601 52.62 -9.12 8.77
C LYS A 601 51.44 -9.01 7.79
N LYS A 602 50.23 -8.73 8.27
CA LYS A 602 49.08 -8.36 7.43
C LYS A 602 49.37 -7.06 6.70
N LYS A 603 48.89 -6.97 5.46
CA LYS A 603 49.18 -5.84 4.57
C LYS A 603 47.90 -5.14 4.14
N ALA A 604 47.93 -3.81 4.17
CA ALA A 604 46.99 -2.95 3.47
C ALA A 604 47.72 -2.23 2.35
N THR A 605 47.06 -2.00 1.22
CA THR A 605 47.60 -1.18 0.14
C THR A 605 46.65 -0.06 -0.25
N CYS A 606 47.20 1.06 -0.70
CA CYS A 606 46.45 2.13 -1.36
C CYS A 606 47.29 2.77 -2.46
N THR A 607 46.63 3.36 -3.46
CA THR A 607 47.31 4.08 -4.53
C THR A 607 47.59 5.53 -4.13
N ILE A 608 48.81 5.98 -4.32
CA ILE A 608 49.20 7.39 -4.26
C ILE A 608 49.29 7.91 -5.68
N GLN A 609 48.57 8.97 -6.01
CA GLN A 609 48.71 9.69 -7.27
C GLN A 609 49.22 11.10 -7.01
N VAL A 610 50.38 11.42 -7.57
CA VAL A 610 50.93 12.78 -7.52
C VAL A 610 50.40 13.57 -8.70
N VAL A 611 49.75 14.70 -8.41
CA VAL A 611 48.88 15.42 -9.37
C VAL A 611 49.17 16.91 -9.45
N LYS A 612 48.80 17.52 -10.58
CA LYS A 612 48.56 18.96 -10.73
C LYS A 612 47.10 19.24 -10.29
N PRO A 613 46.87 19.95 -9.17
CA PRO A 613 45.56 20.03 -8.53
C PRO A 613 44.56 20.90 -9.30
N VAL A 614 43.27 20.62 -9.13
CA VAL A 614 42.19 21.53 -9.55
C VAL A 614 42.08 22.72 -8.59
N GLU A 615 42.10 23.94 -9.12
CA GLU A 615 41.98 25.19 -8.36
C GLU A 615 40.55 25.74 -8.32
N LYS A 616 39.79 25.58 -9.40
CA LYS A 616 38.39 26.05 -9.51
C LYS A 616 37.55 25.14 -10.42
N ILE A 617 36.27 25.00 -10.06
CA ILE A 617 35.24 24.34 -10.88
C ILE A 617 34.16 25.36 -11.21
N THR A 618 33.67 25.38 -12.45
CA THR A 618 32.48 26.13 -12.85
C THR A 618 31.46 25.20 -13.49
N LEU A 619 30.17 25.51 -13.33
CA LEU A 619 29.08 24.77 -13.98
C LEU A 619 28.42 25.65 -15.05
N ASN A 620 27.92 25.03 -16.11
CA ASN A 620 27.16 25.69 -17.16
C ASN A 620 25.87 26.39 -16.67
N ARG A 621 25.37 26.04 -15.46
CA ARG A 621 24.20 26.64 -14.80
C ARG A 621 24.39 26.65 -13.28
N SER A 622 23.98 27.74 -12.64
CA SER A 622 23.84 27.85 -11.18
C SER A 622 22.42 27.56 -10.68
N LYS A 623 21.41 27.61 -11.57
CA LYS A 623 20.01 27.29 -11.26
C LYS A 623 19.27 26.74 -12.48
N LYS A 624 18.37 25.77 -12.27
CA LYS A 624 17.53 25.18 -13.33
C LYS A 624 16.15 24.80 -12.81
N ASN A 625 15.10 25.13 -13.57
CA ASN A 625 13.78 24.56 -13.40
C ASN A 625 13.61 23.38 -14.37
N ILE A 626 13.11 22.25 -13.89
CA ILE A 626 12.95 21.02 -14.67
C ILE A 626 11.65 20.32 -14.29
N SER A 627 10.91 19.81 -15.26
CA SER A 627 9.67 19.07 -15.00
C SER A 627 9.98 17.65 -14.54
N VAL A 628 9.16 17.09 -13.65
CA VAL A 628 9.24 15.67 -13.21
C VAL A 628 9.36 14.73 -14.40
N GLY A 629 10.29 13.77 -14.31
CA GLY A 629 10.57 12.77 -15.33
C GLY A 629 11.53 13.22 -16.44
N ASN A 630 11.86 14.51 -16.53
CA ASN A 630 12.83 15.00 -17.51
C ASN A 630 14.25 14.96 -16.96
N THR A 631 15.23 15.00 -17.87
CA THR A 631 16.67 15.04 -17.55
C THR A 631 17.33 16.33 -18.03
N PHE A 632 18.48 16.67 -17.44
CA PHE A 632 19.30 17.83 -17.80
C PHE A 632 20.77 17.56 -17.50
N LYS A 633 21.67 17.83 -18.45
CA LYS A 633 23.11 17.63 -18.27
C LYS A 633 23.78 18.87 -17.68
N LEU A 634 24.35 18.73 -16.49
CA LEU A 634 25.32 19.69 -15.97
C LEU A 634 26.68 19.40 -16.58
N VAL A 635 27.34 20.45 -17.06
CA VAL A 635 28.69 20.38 -17.63
C VAL A 635 29.60 21.24 -16.76
N ALA A 636 30.73 20.65 -16.36
CA ALA A 636 31.71 21.32 -15.54
C ALA A 636 32.94 21.74 -16.36
N SER A 637 33.61 22.80 -15.93
CA SER A 637 34.90 23.24 -16.47
C SER A 637 35.89 23.46 -15.32
N PHE A 638 37.18 23.21 -15.58
CA PHE A 638 38.24 23.20 -14.58
C PHE A 638 39.26 24.31 -14.85
N VAL A 639 39.79 24.87 -13.78
CA VAL A 639 40.97 25.74 -13.80
C VAL A 639 42.02 25.13 -12.87
N PRO A 640 43.27 24.95 -13.31
CA PRO A 640 43.73 25.12 -14.69
C PRO A 640 43.14 24.04 -15.64
N LYS A 641 43.14 24.29 -16.96
CA LYS A 641 42.53 23.39 -17.97
C LYS A 641 43.31 22.08 -18.15
N ASP A 642 44.54 22.00 -17.67
CA ASP A 642 45.44 20.84 -17.75
C ASP A 642 45.65 20.18 -16.37
N ALA A 643 44.74 20.39 -15.41
CA ALA A 643 44.76 19.66 -14.13
C ALA A 643 44.81 18.14 -14.36
N SER A 644 45.64 17.43 -13.60
CA SER A 644 45.94 16.00 -13.86
C SER A 644 44.74 15.08 -13.68
N VAL A 645 43.74 15.49 -12.89
CA VAL A 645 42.52 14.70 -12.64
C VAL A 645 41.28 15.56 -12.78
N GLN A 646 40.63 15.48 -13.95
CA GLN A 646 39.38 16.20 -14.27
C GLN A 646 38.13 15.36 -13.99
N LEU A 647 38.15 14.65 -12.86
CA LEU A 647 37.04 13.82 -12.41
C LEU A 647 36.27 14.50 -11.29
N LEU A 648 34.95 14.35 -11.32
CA LEU A 648 34.04 14.93 -10.35
C LEU A 648 33.25 13.86 -9.63
N LYS A 649 33.01 14.09 -8.34
CA LYS A 649 31.96 13.45 -7.56
C LYS A 649 30.74 14.36 -7.59
N TRP A 650 29.67 13.85 -8.16
CA TRP A 650 28.37 14.52 -8.15
C TRP A 650 27.56 14.04 -6.96
N SER A 651 26.83 14.95 -6.34
CA SER A 651 25.92 14.64 -5.25
C SER A 651 24.67 15.51 -5.37
N SER A 652 23.56 15.00 -4.83
CA SER A 652 22.32 15.76 -4.67
C SER A 652 22.06 15.92 -3.18
N SER A 653 21.70 17.12 -2.75
CA SER A 653 21.29 17.38 -1.37
C SER A 653 19.98 16.67 -1.01
N ASN A 654 19.19 16.23 -2.01
CA ASN A 654 18.00 15.43 -1.81
C ASN A 654 17.70 14.60 -3.06
N LYS A 655 18.05 13.30 -3.02
CA LYS A 655 17.88 12.35 -4.13
C LYS A 655 16.40 12.03 -4.43
N SER A 656 15.49 12.21 -3.46
CA SER A 656 14.04 12.04 -3.68
C SER A 656 13.45 13.14 -4.57
N ILE A 657 14.09 14.32 -4.62
CA ILE A 657 13.70 15.45 -5.46
C ILE A 657 14.37 15.35 -6.84
N ALA A 658 15.70 15.26 -6.89
CA ALA A 658 16.44 15.03 -8.13
C ALA A 658 17.69 14.19 -7.89
N LYS A 659 17.96 13.27 -8.82
CA LYS A 659 19.16 12.43 -8.84
C LYS A 659 20.18 13.01 -9.82
N VAL A 660 21.46 12.71 -9.65
CA VAL A 660 22.52 13.08 -10.59
C VAL A 660 23.42 11.88 -10.84
N SER A 661 23.73 11.59 -12.11
CA SER A 661 24.64 10.50 -12.48
C SER A 661 26.11 10.86 -12.24
N LYS A 662 27.02 9.88 -12.35
CA LYS A 662 28.47 10.10 -12.24
C LYS A 662 29.00 11.05 -13.33
N GLU A 663 28.28 11.18 -14.44
CA GLU A 663 28.60 12.07 -15.55
C GLU A 663 27.87 13.43 -15.44
N GLY A 664 27.12 13.71 -14.37
CA GLY A 664 26.40 14.97 -14.20
C GLY A 664 25.05 15.05 -14.93
N LEU A 665 24.45 13.91 -15.32
CA LEU A 665 23.07 13.90 -15.84
C LEU A 665 22.09 13.98 -14.66
N VAL A 666 21.39 15.11 -14.55
CA VAL A 666 20.37 15.34 -13.51
C VAL A 666 19.03 14.80 -13.98
N THR A 667 18.38 13.96 -13.17
CA THR A 667 17.04 13.40 -13.41
C THR A 667 16.07 13.92 -12.37
N ALA A 668 14.99 14.56 -12.81
CA ALA A 668 13.94 15.10 -11.96
C ALA A 668 12.98 14.00 -11.47
N VAL A 669 12.88 13.80 -10.15
CA VAL A 669 12.10 12.71 -9.55
C VAL A 669 10.77 13.23 -8.98
N LYS A 670 10.81 14.18 -8.05
CA LYS A 670 9.62 14.70 -7.36
C LYS A 670 9.67 16.23 -7.24
N PRO A 671 8.53 16.95 -7.31
CA PRO A 671 8.52 18.40 -7.16
C PRO A 671 9.11 18.85 -5.83
N GLY A 672 9.93 19.90 -5.88
CA GLY A 672 10.74 20.35 -4.76
C GLY A 672 11.97 21.13 -5.21
N THR A 673 12.80 21.55 -4.26
CA THR A 673 14.10 22.19 -4.52
C THR A 673 15.20 21.34 -3.90
N CYS A 674 16.25 21.03 -4.67
CA CYS A 674 17.49 20.45 -4.15
C CYS A 674 18.71 21.11 -4.80
N GLU A 675 19.88 20.87 -4.23
CA GLU A 675 21.16 21.35 -4.75
C GLU A 675 21.97 20.18 -5.30
N ILE A 676 22.44 20.32 -6.54
CA ILE A 676 23.40 19.40 -7.14
C ILE A 676 24.80 20.00 -6.98
N THR A 677 25.69 19.25 -6.34
CA THR A 677 27.08 19.65 -6.08
C THR A 677 28.03 18.79 -6.91
N ALA A 678 28.87 19.44 -7.72
CA ALA A 678 30.07 18.86 -8.32
C ALA A 678 31.25 19.12 -7.41
N LYS A 679 32.01 18.08 -7.04
CA LYS A 679 33.20 18.17 -6.19
C LYS A 679 34.40 17.50 -6.88
N SER A 680 35.58 18.13 -6.88
CA SER A 680 36.80 17.48 -7.40
C SER A 680 37.11 16.21 -6.60
N VAL A 681 37.53 15.13 -7.28
CA VAL A 681 37.88 13.86 -6.62
C VAL A 681 39.10 13.99 -5.70
N GLU A 682 40.04 14.87 -6.03
CA GLU A 682 41.25 15.19 -5.24
C GLU A 682 40.89 15.84 -3.89
N GLY A 683 39.70 16.45 -3.79
CA GLY A 683 39.18 17.11 -2.61
C GLY A 683 39.39 18.63 -2.63
N GLY A 684 38.37 19.37 -2.18
CA GLY A 684 38.51 20.77 -1.80
C GLY A 684 37.80 21.81 -2.69
N LYS A 685 37.50 21.51 -3.96
CA LYS A 685 36.79 22.46 -4.85
C LYS A 685 35.40 21.96 -5.18
N THR A 686 34.43 22.87 -5.14
CA THR A 686 33.03 22.56 -5.45
C THR A 686 32.42 23.60 -6.36
N ALA A 687 31.40 23.18 -7.11
CA ALA A 687 30.47 24.07 -7.79
C ALA A 687 29.06 23.51 -7.65
N LYS A 688 28.07 24.39 -7.53
CA LYS A 688 26.70 24.05 -7.13
C LYS A 688 25.69 24.54 -8.15
N CYS A 689 24.60 23.78 -8.31
CA CYS A 689 23.45 24.16 -9.12
C CYS A 689 22.15 23.85 -8.37
N VAL A 690 21.30 24.86 -8.21
CA VAL A 690 19.98 24.72 -7.58
C VAL A 690 18.99 24.18 -8.60
N ILE A 691 18.41 23.00 -8.33
CA ILE A 691 17.40 22.36 -9.15
C ILE A 691 16.03 22.54 -8.51
N ASN A 692 15.12 23.19 -9.23
CA ASN A 692 13.70 23.24 -8.88
C ASN A 692 12.93 22.29 -9.76
N VAL A 693 12.50 21.18 -9.18
CA VAL A 693 11.63 20.23 -9.87
C VAL A 693 10.19 20.72 -9.78
N ILE A 694 9.53 20.80 -10.92
CA ILE A 694 8.14 21.27 -11.04
C ILE A 694 7.24 20.16 -11.59
N PRO A 695 5.91 20.19 -11.33
CA PRO A 695 4.98 19.25 -11.93
C PRO A 695 5.04 19.30 -13.47
N LYS A 696 4.63 18.21 -14.13
CA LYS A 696 4.45 18.20 -15.59
C LYS A 696 3.42 19.25 -16.03
N ALA A 697 3.58 19.76 -17.24
CA ALA A 697 2.60 20.64 -17.85
C ALA A 697 1.30 19.88 -18.14
N ILE A 698 0.17 20.57 -18.07
CA ILE A 698 -1.13 20.01 -18.39
C ILE A 698 -1.22 19.80 -19.91
N ALA A 699 -1.47 18.56 -20.33
CA ALA A 699 -1.50 18.17 -21.74
C ALA A 699 -2.72 18.75 -22.47
N ASN A 700 -3.93 18.44 -22.02
CA ASN A 700 -5.15 18.94 -22.64
C ASN A 700 -5.83 20.00 -21.78
N VAL A 701 -6.11 21.13 -22.43
CA VAL A 701 -6.94 22.21 -21.92
C VAL A 701 -7.93 22.57 -23.01
N SER A 702 -9.15 22.93 -22.63
CA SER A 702 -10.19 23.42 -23.53
C SER A 702 -10.96 24.59 -22.90
N ALA A 703 -11.52 25.46 -23.74
CA ALA A 703 -12.41 26.51 -23.31
C ALA A 703 -13.67 26.50 -24.19
N ALA A 704 -14.84 26.60 -23.57
CA ALA A 704 -16.12 26.60 -24.26
C ALA A 704 -17.06 27.67 -23.70
N SER A 705 -17.92 28.20 -24.57
CA SER A 705 -19.01 29.09 -24.15
C SER A 705 -19.90 28.40 -23.12
N TYR A 706 -20.19 29.06 -22.00
CA TYR A 706 -21.04 28.53 -20.92
C TYR A 706 -22.18 29.49 -20.55
N GLY A 707 -22.73 30.15 -21.57
CA GLY A 707 -23.86 31.08 -21.44
C GLY A 707 -23.50 32.48 -21.90
N TYR A 708 -24.42 33.40 -21.61
CA TYR A 708 -24.41 34.77 -22.14
C TYR A 708 -23.15 35.55 -21.76
N ASP A 709 -22.67 35.38 -20.53
CA ASP A 709 -21.57 36.13 -19.93
C ASP A 709 -20.50 35.22 -19.31
N ARG A 710 -20.38 33.97 -19.78
CA ARG A 710 -19.50 32.97 -19.16
C ARG A 710 -18.74 32.11 -20.15
N VAL A 711 -17.53 31.72 -19.75
CA VAL A 711 -16.71 30.71 -20.42
C VAL A 711 -16.30 29.67 -19.39
N LYS A 712 -16.50 28.39 -19.73
CA LYS A 712 -16.03 27.25 -18.93
C LYS A 712 -14.69 26.78 -19.50
N ILE A 713 -13.67 26.74 -18.66
CA ILE A 713 -12.36 26.18 -18.93
C ILE A 713 -12.32 24.78 -18.31
N LYS A 714 -11.81 23.80 -19.03
CA LYS A 714 -11.66 22.41 -18.58
C LYS A 714 -10.27 21.92 -18.94
N TRP A 715 -9.66 21.10 -18.08
CA TRP A 715 -8.35 20.51 -18.29
C TRP A 715 -8.31 19.04 -17.85
N ASP A 716 -7.23 18.34 -18.18
CA ASP A 716 -6.95 17.01 -17.65
C ASP A 716 -6.54 17.09 -16.17
N VAL A 717 -7.04 16.16 -15.37
CA VAL A 717 -6.56 16.00 -13.99
C VAL A 717 -5.12 15.52 -13.99
N GLN A 718 -4.34 15.98 -13.01
CA GLN A 718 -2.96 15.59 -12.82
C GLN A 718 -2.81 14.98 -11.42
N ALA A 719 -2.41 13.70 -11.36
CA ALA A 719 -2.20 13.02 -10.10
C ALA A 719 -1.09 13.69 -9.27
N GLY A 720 -1.24 13.69 -7.95
CA GLY A 720 -0.24 14.19 -7.00
C GLY A 720 -0.06 15.72 -6.96
N VAL A 721 -0.98 16.50 -7.54
CA VAL A 721 -0.93 17.98 -7.49
C VAL A 721 -1.83 18.54 -6.39
N THR A 722 -1.45 19.65 -5.76
CA THR A 722 -2.31 20.37 -4.80
C THR A 722 -3.49 21.04 -5.52
N GLY A 723 -3.28 21.51 -6.74
CA GLY A 723 -4.36 22.10 -7.54
C GLY A 723 -3.88 22.77 -8.81
N TYR A 724 -4.64 23.76 -9.27
CA TYR A 724 -4.44 24.46 -10.53
C TYR A 724 -4.51 25.97 -10.38
N VAL A 725 -3.83 26.67 -11.29
CA VAL A 725 -3.91 28.13 -11.39
C VAL A 725 -4.34 28.48 -12.82
N VAL A 726 -5.48 29.15 -12.94
CA VAL A 726 -6.04 29.60 -14.21
C VAL A 726 -5.58 31.02 -14.47
N PHE A 727 -5.09 31.28 -15.68
CA PHE A 727 -4.65 32.60 -16.12
C PHE A 727 -5.52 33.09 -17.27
N LYS A 728 -5.83 34.38 -17.27
CA LYS A 728 -6.61 35.05 -18.31
C LYS A 728 -5.78 36.10 -19.03
N GLN A 729 -5.89 36.14 -20.35
CA GLN A 729 -5.25 37.18 -21.14
C GLN A 729 -6.03 38.50 -21.03
N ASN A 730 -5.32 39.59 -20.71
CA ASN A 730 -5.82 40.94 -20.88
C ASN A 730 -5.95 41.24 -22.39
N THR A 731 -7.13 41.72 -22.79
CA THR A 731 -7.48 41.91 -24.20
C THR A 731 -6.69 43.03 -24.87
N SER A 732 -6.24 44.04 -24.11
CA SER A 732 -5.55 45.23 -24.61
C SER A 732 -4.05 44.96 -24.77
N ASN A 733 -3.35 44.58 -23.70
CA ASN A 733 -1.88 44.43 -23.71
C ASN A 733 -1.37 42.99 -23.93
N LYS A 734 -2.28 42.02 -24.13
CA LYS A 734 -1.99 40.59 -24.35
C LYS A 734 -1.24 39.87 -23.23
N LYS A 735 -1.00 40.51 -22.07
CA LYS A 735 -0.39 39.88 -20.88
C LYS A 735 -1.40 38.96 -20.17
N TYR A 736 -0.91 37.93 -19.50
CA TYR A 736 -1.74 37.00 -18.73
C TYR A 736 -1.63 37.31 -17.24
N THR A 737 -2.77 37.42 -16.57
CA THR A 737 -2.85 37.59 -15.10
C THR A 737 -3.52 36.36 -14.47
N LYS A 738 -3.21 36.09 -13.20
CA LYS A 738 -3.87 35.04 -12.42
C LYS A 738 -5.36 35.40 -12.32
N LEU A 739 -6.21 34.48 -12.74
CA LEU A 739 -7.67 34.62 -12.65
C LEU A 739 -8.19 33.90 -11.40
N ALA A 740 -7.72 32.69 -11.14
CA ALA A 740 -8.13 31.89 -9.99
C ALA A 740 -7.07 30.84 -9.62
N THR A 741 -7.00 30.52 -8.33
CA THR A 741 -6.39 29.28 -7.82
C THR A 741 -7.52 28.31 -7.51
N ILE A 742 -7.36 27.06 -7.93
CA ILE A 742 -8.31 25.98 -7.77
C ILE A 742 -7.61 24.92 -6.93
N GLU A 743 -8.05 24.74 -5.69
CA GLU A 743 -7.52 23.70 -4.80
C GLU A 743 -8.13 22.34 -5.14
N GLY A 744 -7.41 21.26 -4.86
CA GLY A 744 -7.83 19.88 -5.11
C GLY A 744 -7.34 19.32 -6.45
N ALA A 745 -6.64 18.18 -6.39
CA ALA A 745 -6.07 17.49 -7.56
C ALA A 745 -7.12 17.13 -8.63
N ASN A 746 -8.34 16.80 -8.18
CA ASN A 746 -9.43 16.34 -9.03
C ASN A 746 -10.26 17.48 -9.65
N ASN A 747 -10.02 18.73 -9.23
CA ASN A 747 -10.78 19.88 -9.72
C ASN A 747 -10.28 20.33 -11.09
N ASN A 748 -11.01 19.93 -12.12
CA ASN A 748 -10.55 20.05 -13.51
C ASN A 748 -11.26 21.13 -14.34
N THR A 749 -11.97 22.05 -13.68
CA THR A 749 -12.74 23.06 -14.38
C THR A 749 -12.86 24.39 -13.62
N TYR A 750 -12.98 25.47 -14.38
CA TYR A 750 -13.29 26.81 -13.86
C TYR A 750 -14.28 27.53 -14.77
N ILE A 751 -15.20 28.30 -14.18
CA ILE A 751 -16.18 29.10 -14.92
C ILE A 751 -15.87 30.58 -14.69
N ASP A 752 -15.33 31.24 -15.72
CA ASP A 752 -15.16 32.68 -15.75
C ASP A 752 -16.50 33.37 -16.08
N LYS A 753 -16.91 34.37 -15.27
CA LYS A 753 -18.23 35.02 -15.30
C LYS A 753 -18.09 36.52 -15.59
N GLY A 754 -19.21 37.21 -15.84
CA GLY A 754 -19.21 38.67 -16.08
C GLY A 754 -18.56 39.09 -17.39
N LEU A 755 -18.51 38.19 -18.38
CA LEU A 755 -17.83 38.42 -19.65
C LEU A 755 -18.73 39.14 -20.65
N LYS A 756 -18.12 39.98 -21.50
CA LYS A 756 -18.83 40.65 -22.60
C LYS A 756 -19.19 39.62 -23.67
N LEU A 757 -20.47 39.61 -24.08
CA LEU A 757 -20.97 38.70 -25.10
C LEU A 757 -20.17 38.85 -26.42
N GLY A 758 -19.76 37.73 -27.02
CA GLY A 758 -19.09 37.73 -28.32
C GLY A 758 -17.61 38.11 -28.30
N GLN A 759 -17.09 38.71 -27.23
CA GLN A 759 -15.67 38.98 -27.05
C GLN A 759 -14.89 37.66 -26.86
N LYS A 760 -13.75 37.50 -27.53
CA LYS A 760 -12.90 36.31 -27.39
C LYS A 760 -12.00 36.48 -26.17
N TYR A 761 -12.08 35.54 -25.24
CA TYR A 761 -11.19 35.46 -24.08
C TYR A 761 -10.26 34.26 -24.25
N ARG A 762 -9.00 34.44 -23.83
CA ARG A 762 -7.95 33.42 -23.89
C ARG A 762 -7.46 33.07 -22.50
N TYR A 763 -7.19 31.78 -22.29
CA TYR A 763 -6.81 31.20 -21.01
C TYR A 763 -5.65 30.23 -21.18
N LYS A 764 -4.89 30.04 -20.10
CA LYS A 764 -3.92 28.96 -19.93
C LYS A 764 -3.92 28.54 -18.46
N VAL A 765 -3.50 27.31 -18.19
CA VAL A 765 -3.57 26.70 -16.86
C VAL A 765 -2.19 26.20 -16.46
N LYS A 766 -1.88 26.27 -15.18
CA LYS A 766 -0.75 25.57 -14.56
C LYS A 766 -1.28 24.64 -13.48
N SER A 767 -0.66 23.49 -13.30
CA SER A 767 -0.77 22.68 -12.09
C SER A 767 0.23 23.19 -11.05
N TYR A 768 -0.06 23.00 -9.76
CA TYR A 768 0.86 23.33 -8.68
C TYR A 768 0.85 22.31 -7.55
N ILE A 769 1.98 22.19 -6.86
CA ILE A 769 2.10 21.51 -5.57
C ILE A 769 2.59 22.53 -4.56
N ALA A 770 1.89 22.65 -3.43
CA ALA A 770 2.32 23.44 -2.28
C ALA A 770 3.13 22.54 -1.34
N ILE A 771 4.37 22.93 -1.03
CA ILE A 771 5.25 22.25 -0.08
C ILE A 771 5.80 23.33 0.85
N ASN A 772 5.56 23.21 2.16
CA ASN A 772 6.05 24.14 3.19
C ASN A 772 5.78 25.62 2.84
N GLY A 773 4.55 25.93 2.41
CA GLY A 773 4.14 27.28 2.03
C GLY A 773 4.65 27.78 0.66
N LYS A 774 5.42 26.98 -0.08
CA LYS A 774 5.93 27.33 -1.42
C LYS A 774 5.24 26.56 -2.55
N ASP A 775 4.78 27.28 -3.56
CA ASP A 775 4.15 26.72 -4.76
C ASP A 775 5.18 26.33 -5.84
N TYR A 776 5.27 25.04 -6.14
CA TYR A 776 5.96 24.52 -7.32
C TYR A 776 4.97 24.40 -8.47
N ARG A 777 5.04 25.34 -9.42
CA ARG A 777 4.10 25.42 -10.54
C ARG A 777 4.70 24.86 -11.82
N SER A 778 3.92 24.08 -12.55
CA SER A 778 4.31 23.60 -13.88
C SER A 778 4.52 24.74 -14.87
N THR A 779 5.06 24.42 -16.05
CA THR A 779 5.01 25.33 -17.20
C THR A 779 3.55 25.52 -17.65
N TYR A 780 3.30 26.55 -18.47
CA TYR A 780 1.94 26.81 -18.94
C TYR A 780 1.44 25.70 -19.86
N SER A 781 0.16 25.36 -19.71
CA SER A 781 -0.58 24.62 -20.75
C SER A 781 -0.59 25.38 -22.08
N LYS A 782 -1.05 24.71 -23.14
CA LYS A 782 -1.45 25.38 -24.39
C LYS A 782 -2.52 26.46 -24.11
N VAL A 783 -2.48 27.53 -24.90
CA VAL A 783 -3.46 28.62 -24.82
C VAL A 783 -4.77 28.19 -25.49
N VAL A 784 -5.88 28.35 -24.79
CA VAL A 784 -7.23 28.08 -25.29
C VAL A 784 -8.07 29.35 -25.27
N GLY A 785 -9.19 29.37 -25.99
CA GLY A 785 -10.09 30.52 -25.88
C GLY A 785 -11.48 30.29 -26.46
N ALA A 786 -12.45 31.01 -25.89
CA ALA A 786 -13.84 30.94 -26.29
C ALA A 786 -14.50 32.33 -26.24
N ARG A 787 -15.69 32.42 -26.84
CA ARG A 787 -16.55 33.61 -26.81
C ARG A 787 -17.83 33.24 -26.06
N PRO A 788 -18.30 34.05 -25.09
CA PRO A 788 -19.64 33.89 -24.55
C PRO A 788 -20.68 33.98 -25.68
N LYS A 789 -21.67 33.09 -25.63
CA LYS A 789 -22.77 32.97 -26.60
C LYS A 789 -24.06 32.68 -25.84
N PRO A 790 -25.23 32.98 -26.43
CA PRO A 790 -26.50 32.71 -25.76
C PRO A 790 -26.61 31.26 -25.33
N ALA A 791 -27.08 31.03 -24.10
CA ALA A 791 -27.20 29.68 -23.54
C ALA A 791 -28.13 28.81 -24.39
N ARG A 792 -27.93 27.49 -24.32
CA ARG A 792 -28.85 26.53 -24.94
C ARG A 792 -30.21 26.64 -24.25
N GLY A 793 -31.24 27.01 -25.00
CA GLY A 793 -32.61 27.09 -24.46
C GLY A 793 -33.20 25.72 -24.13
N LYS A 794 -34.40 25.70 -23.54
CA LYS A 794 -35.18 24.48 -23.26
C LYS A 794 -36.61 24.63 -23.79
N ILE A 795 -37.07 23.67 -24.59
CA ILE A 795 -38.50 23.55 -24.94
C ILE A 795 -39.24 23.09 -23.67
N LYS A 796 -40.22 23.89 -23.21
CA LYS A 796 -41.05 23.56 -22.04
C LYS A 796 -42.02 22.44 -22.43
N TYR A 797 -42.77 22.65 -23.50
CA TYR A 797 -43.69 21.65 -24.06
C TYR A 797 -44.03 21.95 -25.51
N LEU A 798 -44.56 20.92 -26.17
CA LEU A 798 -45.28 21.01 -27.43
C LEU A 798 -46.75 20.71 -27.13
N LYS A 799 -47.69 21.43 -27.74
CA LYS A 799 -49.13 21.18 -27.54
C LYS A 799 -49.90 21.36 -28.84
N ASN A 800 -50.71 20.37 -29.21
CA ASN A 800 -51.64 20.46 -30.32
C ASN A 800 -52.72 21.52 -30.05
N LYS A 801 -53.07 22.28 -31.08
CA LYS A 801 -54.09 23.34 -31.08
C LYS A 801 -54.90 23.27 -32.38
N ARG A 802 -56.03 23.99 -32.47
CA ARG A 802 -56.84 24.00 -33.71
C ARG A 802 -55.94 24.43 -34.89
N ARG A 803 -55.80 23.53 -35.87
CA ARG A 803 -54.95 23.65 -37.07
C ARG A 803 -53.48 24.06 -36.81
N SER A 804 -52.89 23.78 -35.64
CA SER A 804 -51.50 24.16 -35.34
C SER A 804 -50.83 23.37 -34.20
N ILE A 805 -49.50 23.44 -34.09
CA ILE A 805 -48.73 23.01 -32.93
C ILE A 805 -48.14 24.23 -32.22
N LYS A 806 -48.38 24.38 -30.92
CA LYS A 806 -47.74 25.40 -30.07
C LYS A 806 -46.41 24.86 -29.53
N VAL A 807 -45.31 25.50 -29.92
CA VAL A 807 -43.97 25.27 -29.39
C VAL A 807 -43.72 26.28 -28.27
N LYS A 808 -43.75 25.88 -27.00
CA LYS A 808 -43.44 26.74 -25.85
C LYS A 808 -42.04 26.44 -25.34
N PHE A 809 -41.22 27.46 -25.11
CA PHE A 809 -39.86 27.33 -24.60
C PHE A 809 -39.59 28.34 -23.48
N ARG A 810 -38.50 28.14 -22.74
CA ARG A 810 -38.04 29.08 -21.70
C ARG A 810 -37.30 30.25 -22.34
N ALA A 811 -37.45 31.45 -21.76
CA ALA A 811 -36.64 32.59 -22.14
C ALA A 811 -35.15 32.30 -21.89
N VAL A 812 -34.28 32.78 -22.79
CA VAL A 812 -32.83 32.77 -22.68
C VAL A 812 -32.37 34.19 -22.40
N ARG A 813 -31.57 34.38 -21.35
CA ARG A 813 -31.06 35.69 -20.92
C ARG A 813 -30.41 36.43 -22.09
N GLY A 814 -30.80 37.71 -22.23
CA GLY A 814 -30.29 38.65 -23.22
C GLY A 814 -30.69 38.37 -24.67
N ALA A 815 -31.42 37.28 -24.97
CA ALA A 815 -31.89 36.98 -26.32
C ALA A 815 -32.65 38.18 -26.90
N THR A 816 -32.33 38.58 -28.12
CA THR A 816 -33.08 39.58 -28.89
C THR A 816 -34.06 38.90 -29.83
N ASN A 817 -33.73 37.68 -30.29
CA ASN A 817 -34.53 36.90 -31.22
C ASN A 817 -34.44 35.41 -30.91
N TYR A 818 -35.44 34.65 -31.35
CA TYR A 818 -35.41 33.19 -31.41
C TYR A 818 -35.55 32.71 -32.85
N GLN A 819 -35.00 31.54 -33.14
CA GLN A 819 -35.26 30.81 -34.38
C GLN A 819 -35.79 29.42 -34.04
N VAL A 820 -36.88 29.05 -34.70
CA VAL A 820 -37.52 27.73 -34.57
C VAL A 820 -37.23 26.93 -35.82
N PHE A 821 -36.75 25.71 -35.61
CA PHE A 821 -36.47 24.73 -36.65
C PHE A 821 -37.40 23.54 -36.46
N ARG A 822 -37.83 22.96 -37.57
CA ARG A 822 -38.69 21.77 -37.61
C ARG A 822 -38.20 20.81 -38.66
N LYS A 823 -38.31 19.51 -38.38
CA LYS A 823 -38.34 18.45 -39.40
C LYS A 823 -39.63 17.64 -39.24
N ASP A 824 -40.14 17.12 -40.34
CA ASP A 824 -41.23 16.14 -40.35
C ASP A 824 -40.67 14.71 -40.50
N SER A 825 -41.46 13.72 -40.11
CA SER A 825 -41.10 12.31 -40.17
C SER A 825 -40.89 11.80 -41.60
N VAL A 826 -41.37 12.51 -42.62
CA VAL A 826 -41.26 12.11 -44.03
C VAL A 826 -39.92 12.53 -44.61
N SER A 827 -39.61 13.83 -44.57
CA SER A 827 -38.37 14.38 -45.14
C SER A 827 -37.15 14.22 -44.23
N ASN A 828 -37.38 14.09 -42.91
CA ASN A 828 -36.38 14.01 -41.85
C ASN A 828 -35.29 15.13 -41.87
N LYS A 829 -35.51 16.21 -42.63
CA LYS A 829 -34.58 17.34 -42.80
C LYS A 829 -35.06 18.56 -42.04
N TYR A 830 -34.17 19.18 -41.27
CA TYR A 830 -34.48 20.39 -40.51
C TYR A 830 -34.58 21.62 -41.42
N LYS A 831 -35.71 22.33 -41.35
CA LYS A 831 -35.92 23.65 -41.95
C LYS A 831 -36.12 24.69 -40.86
N LYS A 832 -35.57 25.89 -41.05
CA LYS A 832 -35.92 27.05 -40.22
C LYS A 832 -37.32 27.50 -40.62
N ILE A 833 -38.28 27.38 -39.71
CA ILE A 833 -39.68 27.71 -39.98
C ILE A 833 -40.08 29.09 -39.45
N ALA A 834 -39.32 29.64 -38.50
CA ALA A 834 -39.61 30.95 -37.94
C ALA A 834 -38.38 31.64 -37.37
N GLY A 835 -38.42 32.97 -37.35
CA GLY A 835 -37.58 33.80 -36.49
C GLY A 835 -38.36 35.01 -35.99
N PHE A 836 -38.28 35.33 -34.70
CA PHE A 836 -39.08 36.41 -34.10
C PHE A 836 -38.36 37.05 -32.92
N LYS A 837 -38.80 38.26 -32.53
CA LYS A 837 -38.26 39.01 -31.38
C LYS A 837 -38.48 38.26 -30.07
N SER A 838 -37.63 38.50 -29.07
CA SER A 838 -37.58 37.74 -27.82
C SER A 838 -38.70 38.02 -26.83
N ASN A 839 -39.56 39.02 -27.10
CA ASN A 839 -40.78 39.30 -26.34
C ASN A 839 -41.79 38.13 -26.38
N LYS A 840 -41.58 37.13 -27.25
CA LYS A 840 -42.38 35.90 -27.31
C LYS A 840 -41.52 34.69 -26.96
N THR A 841 -42.03 33.84 -26.07
CA THR A 841 -41.41 32.55 -25.70
C THR A 841 -42.18 31.34 -26.24
N TYR A 842 -43.00 31.56 -27.28
CA TYR A 842 -43.74 30.52 -27.97
C TYR A 842 -43.85 30.82 -29.46
N TYR A 843 -44.12 29.78 -30.24
CA TYR A 843 -44.45 29.87 -31.67
C TYR A 843 -45.61 28.93 -32.00
N PHE A 844 -46.51 29.36 -32.90
CA PHE A 844 -47.56 28.50 -33.44
C PHE A 844 -47.18 28.08 -34.85
N ASP A 845 -46.88 26.80 -35.02
CA ASP A 845 -46.68 26.23 -36.35
C ASP A 845 -48.03 25.85 -36.95
N ARG A 846 -48.46 26.62 -37.95
CA ARG A 846 -49.73 26.42 -38.68
C ARG A 846 -49.56 25.59 -39.96
N LYS A 847 -48.32 25.30 -40.38
CA LYS A 847 -48.04 24.53 -41.61
C LYS A 847 -47.86 23.04 -41.31
N VAL A 848 -48.77 22.48 -40.50
CA VAL A 848 -48.72 21.12 -39.97
C VAL A 848 -49.92 20.31 -40.46
N LYS A 849 -49.68 19.08 -40.93
CA LYS A 849 -50.68 18.17 -41.49
C LYS A 849 -51.06 17.09 -40.47
N LYS A 850 -52.33 16.65 -40.47
CA LYS A 850 -52.81 15.55 -39.61
C LYS A 850 -52.06 14.26 -39.95
N GLY A 851 -51.69 13.49 -38.94
CA GLY A 851 -50.99 12.20 -39.12
C GLY A 851 -49.48 12.29 -39.35
N VAL A 852 -48.88 13.49 -39.28
CA VAL A 852 -47.42 13.68 -39.42
C VAL A 852 -46.78 13.98 -38.07
N THR A 853 -45.66 13.33 -37.78
CA THR A 853 -44.83 13.61 -36.58
C THR A 853 -43.83 14.71 -36.88
N TYR A 854 -43.79 15.73 -36.02
CA TYR A 854 -42.90 16.88 -36.16
C TYR A 854 -41.91 16.95 -35.00
N THR A 855 -40.62 17.09 -35.32
CA THR A 855 -39.55 17.33 -34.33
C THR A 855 -39.10 18.78 -34.39
N TYR A 856 -39.05 19.45 -33.23
CA TYR A 856 -38.70 20.87 -33.11
C TYR A 856 -37.42 21.08 -32.30
N LYS A 857 -36.66 22.10 -32.69
CA LYS A 857 -35.60 22.70 -31.86
C LYS A 857 -35.58 24.22 -32.01
N VAL A 858 -35.24 24.91 -30.93
CA VAL A 858 -35.22 26.38 -30.87
C VAL A 858 -33.81 26.86 -30.50
N ARG A 859 -33.32 27.95 -31.09
CA ARG A 859 -32.09 28.62 -30.62
C ARG A 859 -32.33 30.08 -30.33
N ALA A 860 -31.66 30.59 -29.31
CA ALA A 860 -31.60 32.01 -29.02
C ALA A 860 -30.55 32.71 -29.89
N ILE A 861 -30.82 33.95 -30.24
CA ILE A 861 -29.91 34.89 -30.89
C ILE A 861 -29.87 36.16 -30.08
N VAL A 862 -28.68 36.72 -29.92
CA VAL A 862 -28.49 38.06 -29.38
C VAL A 862 -27.85 38.91 -30.46
N LYS A 863 -28.48 40.03 -30.76
CA LYS A 863 -27.97 41.05 -31.66
C LYS A 863 -27.24 42.11 -30.84
N VAL A 864 -25.97 42.37 -31.18
CA VAL A 864 -25.16 43.46 -30.61
C VAL A 864 -24.65 44.29 -31.78
N GLY A 865 -25.15 45.52 -31.91
CA GLY A 865 -24.96 46.34 -33.12
C GLY A 865 -25.44 45.59 -34.38
N LYS A 866 -24.55 45.46 -35.38
CA LYS A 866 -24.82 44.74 -36.64
C LYS A 866 -24.56 43.22 -36.56
N LYS A 867 -24.00 42.68 -35.46
CA LYS A 867 -23.61 41.26 -35.35
C LYS A 867 -24.63 40.40 -34.59
N ASN A 868 -24.86 39.18 -35.09
CA ASN A 868 -25.76 38.19 -34.49
C ASN A 868 -24.99 37.03 -33.86
N TYR A 869 -25.06 36.89 -32.54
CA TYR A 869 -24.46 35.78 -31.79
C TYR A 869 -25.50 34.68 -31.58
N LYS A 870 -25.26 33.51 -32.17
CA LYS A 870 -26.19 32.36 -32.17
C LYS A 870 -25.83 31.37 -31.05
N GLY A 871 -26.80 31.03 -30.20
CA GLY A 871 -26.67 29.94 -29.23
C GLY A 871 -26.83 28.55 -29.86
N LYS A 872 -26.55 27.50 -29.10
CA LYS A 872 -26.87 26.11 -29.51
C LYS A 872 -28.40 25.93 -29.54
N CYS A 873 -28.91 25.13 -30.49
CA CYS A 873 -30.31 24.73 -30.50
C CYS A 873 -30.65 23.91 -29.24
N THR A 874 -31.89 23.98 -28.75
CA THR A 874 -32.42 23.15 -27.66
C THR A 874 -32.20 21.66 -27.92
N VAL A 875 -32.38 20.84 -26.89
CA VAL A 875 -32.67 19.42 -27.14
C VAL A 875 -33.95 19.34 -27.97
N GLU A 876 -33.99 18.39 -28.90
CA GLU A 876 -35.09 18.21 -29.84
C GLU A 876 -36.31 17.65 -29.08
N LYS A 877 -37.53 18.02 -29.47
CA LYS A 877 -38.77 17.47 -28.91
C LYS A 877 -39.76 17.19 -30.04
N SER A 878 -40.49 16.08 -29.96
CA SER A 878 -41.40 15.63 -31.01
C SER A 878 -42.85 15.62 -30.56
N ILE A 879 -43.78 15.77 -31.51
CA ILE A 879 -45.22 15.63 -31.31
C ILE A 879 -45.90 15.24 -32.63
N SER A 880 -46.91 14.37 -32.57
CA SER A 880 -47.76 14.01 -33.71
C SER A 880 -48.98 14.92 -33.80
N ARG A 881 -49.33 15.36 -35.02
CA ARG A 881 -50.38 16.35 -35.27
C ARG A 881 -51.75 15.73 -35.54
#